data_AF-A0A7L0W8C0-F1
#
_entry.id   AF-A0A7L0W8C0-F1
#
_cell.length_a   1.000
_cell.length_b   1.000
_cell.length_c   1.000
_cell.angle_alpha   90.00
_cell.angle_beta   90.00
_cell.angle_gamma   90.00
#
_symmetry.space_group_name_H-M   'P 1'
#
loop_
_entity.id
_entity.type
_entity.pdbx_description
1 polymer ?
#
loop_
_entity_poly.entity_id
_entity_poly.type
_entity_poly.pdbx_seq_one_letter_code
_entity_poly.pdbx_strand_id
1 'polypeptide(L)'
;SVTTPYNADFDGDEMNLHLPQSLETRAEIQELAMVPRMIVTPQSNRPVMGIVQDTLTAVRKFTKRDVFLERVVNLLMFLATWDGKVPQPAILKPRPLWTGKQIFSLIIPGHINCIRTHSTHPDDEDSGPYKHISPGDTKVVVENGELIMGILCKKSLGTSAGSLVHISYLEMGHDTTRLFYSNIQTVINNWLLIEGHTIGIGDSIADAKTYQDIQNTIKKAKQDVIEVIEKAHNNELEPTPGNTLRQTFENQVNRILNDARDKTGSSAQKSLSEYNNFKSMVVSGAKGSKINISQQNVEGKRIPFGFKHRTLPHFIKDDYGPESRGFVENSYLAGLTPTEFFFHAMGGREGLIDTAVKTAETGYIQRRLIKSMESVMVKYDATVRNSINQVVQLRYGEDGLAGESVEFQNLATLKPSNKAFEKKFRFDYTNERALRRTLQEELVKDILSNAHIQNELEREFEKMREDREVLRVIFPTGDSKVVLPCNLLRMIWNAQKIFHINSRLPSDLHPVKVVEVIVNGEDPLSRQAQENATLLFNIHLRSTLCSRRMVEEFRLSGEAFDWLLGEIESKFNQAIAHPGEMVGALAAQSLGEPATQMTLNTFHYAGVSAKNVTLGVPRLKELINISKKPKTPSLTVFLLGQSARDAERAKDILCRLEHTTLRKVTANTAIYYDPNPQSTVVAEDQEWVNVYYEMPDFDVSRISPWLLRVELDRKHMTDRKLTMEQIAETPGVPPPTLCWLSPGVPRPQEEEVVDKMDDDVFLRCIESNMLTDMTLQGIEQISKVYMHLPQTDNKKKIIITEDGEFKALQEWILETDGVSLMRVLSEKDVDPVRTTSNDIVEIFTVLGIEAVRKALERELYHVISFDGSYVNYRHLALLCDTMTSRGHLMAITRHGVNRQDTGPLMKCSFEETVDVLMEAAAHGESDPMKGVSENIMLGQLAPAGTGCFDLLLDAEKCKHGMEIPSTIPGLGVGGSTGMFFGSAPSPMGNMSPAMTPWNQGATPAYGAWSPSVGAWPGGGAMSPSYSPTSPAYEPRSPGGYTPQSPSYSPTSPSYSPTSPSYS
;
A
#
# COMPACT_ATOMS: atom_id res chain seq x y z
N SER A 1 -2.72 -14.97 18.22
CA SER A 1 -3.14 -13.58 17.91
C SER A 1 -2.04 -12.56 18.13
N VAL A 2 -1.28 -12.61 19.23
CA VAL A 2 -0.17 -11.66 19.47
C VAL A 2 1.07 -11.95 18.61
N THR A 3 1.21 -13.16 18.05
CA THR A 3 2.28 -13.49 17.08
C THR A 3 2.25 -12.60 15.84
N THR A 4 1.07 -12.18 15.39
CA THR A 4 0.89 -11.37 14.18
C THR A 4 1.57 -10.00 14.24
N PRO A 5 1.37 -9.15 15.26
CA PRO A 5 2.08 -7.87 15.36
C PRO A 5 3.59 -7.99 15.56
N TYR A 6 4.08 -9.07 16.17
CA TYR A 6 5.52 -9.31 16.28
C TYR A 6 6.14 -9.86 14.99
N ASN A 7 5.30 -10.31 14.05
CA ASN A 7 5.72 -11.04 12.85
C ASN A 7 6.72 -12.18 13.17
N ALA A 8 6.44 -12.88 14.27
CA ALA A 8 7.29 -13.95 14.80
C ALA A 8 6.63 -15.33 14.57
N ASP A 9 7.48 -16.32 14.31
CA ASP A 9 7.12 -17.73 14.21
C ASP A 9 7.70 -18.52 15.41
N PHE A 10 7.33 -19.80 15.52
CA PHE A 10 7.76 -20.67 16.64
C PHE A 10 8.76 -21.74 16.20
N ASP A 11 9.56 -21.45 15.18
CA ASP A 11 10.61 -22.32 14.63
C ASP A 11 12.00 -22.08 15.23
N GLY A 12 12.12 -21.12 16.16
CA GLY A 12 13.37 -20.81 16.87
C GLY A 12 13.57 -19.33 17.22
N ASP A 13 12.62 -18.45 16.89
CA ASP A 13 12.71 -17.01 17.19
C ASP A 13 12.91 -16.72 18.68
N GLU A 14 13.88 -15.85 18.97
CA GLU A 14 14.17 -15.36 20.32
C GLU A 14 13.51 -13.99 20.55
N MET A 15 12.91 -13.78 21.72
CA MET A 15 12.29 -12.51 22.11
C MET A 15 12.92 -11.97 23.40
N ASN A 16 13.26 -10.68 23.39
CA ASN A 16 13.79 -10.00 24.57
C ASN A 16 12.69 -9.53 25.51
N LEU A 17 12.96 -9.59 26.82
CA LEU A 17 12.06 -9.09 27.86
C LEU A 17 12.82 -8.09 28.74
N HIS A 18 12.24 -6.90 28.87
CA HIS A 18 12.76 -5.82 29.72
C HIS A 18 11.86 -5.59 30.93
N LEU A 19 12.44 -5.45 32.12
CA LEU A 19 11.70 -5.23 33.37
C LEU A 19 11.81 -3.76 33.82
N PRO A 20 10.71 -2.99 33.86
CA PRO A 20 10.73 -1.63 34.41
C PRO A 20 11.12 -1.65 35.90
N GLN A 21 12.13 -0.85 36.26
CA GLN A 21 12.64 -0.77 37.63
C GLN A 21 11.93 0.28 38.49
N SER A 22 11.23 1.22 37.87
CA SER A 22 10.54 2.32 38.55
C SER A 22 9.02 2.14 38.50
N LEU A 23 8.32 2.68 39.50
CA LEU A 23 6.85 2.66 39.54
C LEU A 23 6.24 3.56 38.46
N GLU A 24 6.88 4.69 38.15
CA GLU A 24 6.42 5.60 37.08
C GLU A 24 6.48 4.92 35.71
N THR A 25 7.61 4.29 35.36
CA THR A 25 7.76 3.62 34.05
C THR A 25 6.86 2.40 33.94
N ARG A 26 6.59 1.71 35.07
CA ARG A 26 5.58 0.65 35.12
C ARG A 26 4.19 1.17 34.77
N ALA A 27 3.79 2.32 35.34
CA ALA A 27 2.49 2.94 35.03
C ALA A 27 2.42 3.40 33.57
N GLU A 28 3.50 4.00 33.05
CA GLU A 28 3.61 4.44 31.66
C GLU A 28 3.41 3.27 30.67
N ILE A 29 4.12 2.15 30.87
CA ILE A 29 3.97 0.96 30.02
C ILE A 29 2.56 0.36 30.13
N GLN A 30 1.98 0.36 31.33
CA GLN A 30 0.64 -0.19 31.57
C GLN A 30 -0.47 0.63 30.89
N GLU A 31 -0.35 1.95 30.86
CA GLU A 31 -1.37 2.84 30.29
C GLU A 31 -1.15 3.17 28.81
N LEU A 32 0.08 3.10 28.30
CA LEU A 32 0.41 3.40 26.90
C LEU A 32 0.68 2.11 26.11
N ALA A 33 1.77 1.40 26.43
CA ALA A 33 2.31 0.30 25.60
C ALA A 33 1.67 -1.08 25.85
N MET A 34 0.50 -1.13 26.49
CA MET A 34 -0.18 -2.38 26.79
C MET A 34 -0.82 -3.00 25.54
N VAL A 35 -0.63 -4.31 25.35
CA VAL A 35 -1.11 -5.08 24.19
C VAL A 35 -2.60 -4.84 23.86
N PRO A 36 -3.54 -4.79 24.82
CA PRO A 36 -4.94 -4.51 24.53
C PRO A 36 -5.21 -3.12 23.96
N ARG A 37 -4.38 -2.12 24.30
CA ARG A 37 -4.52 -0.76 23.77
C ARG A 37 -3.99 -0.67 22.35
N MET A 38 -3.00 -1.49 22.01
CA MET A 38 -2.34 -1.57 20.70
C MET A 38 -3.03 -2.53 19.72
N ILE A 39 -4.32 -2.81 19.88
CA ILE A 39 -5.06 -3.70 18.98
C ILE A 39 -5.27 -3.05 17.61
N VAL A 40 -5.62 -1.76 17.57
CA VAL A 40 -5.85 -0.99 16.35
C VAL A 40 -4.66 -0.10 16.07
N THR A 41 -4.07 -0.20 14.87
CA THR A 41 -2.92 0.61 14.49
C THR A 41 -3.35 1.87 13.73
N PRO A 42 -2.78 3.04 14.05
CA PRO A 42 -3.00 4.26 13.27
C PRO A 42 -2.31 4.25 11.89
N GLN A 43 -1.40 3.30 11.64
CA GLN A 43 -0.74 3.11 10.35
C GLN A 43 -1.75 2.92 9.22
N SER A 44 -2.71 2.03 9.43
CA SER A 44 -3.65 1.56 8.41
C SER A 44 -5.09 1.54 8.89
N ASN A 45 -5.40 2.18 10.04
CA ASN A 45 -6.71 2.29 10.69
C ASN A 45 -7.48 0.96 10.79
N ARG A 46 -6.74 -0.09 11.12
CA ARG A 46 -7.19 -1.49 11.15
C ARG A 46 -6.62 -2.21 12.37
N PRO A 47 -7.29 -3.28 12.84
CA PRO A 47 -6.71 -4.11 13.88
C PRO A 47 -5.48 -4.84 13.36
N VAL A 48 -4.36 -4.75 14.08
CA VAL A 48 -3.13 -5.52 13.79
C VAL A 48 -3.22 -6.95 14.30
N MET A 49 -4.07 -7.18 15.31
CA MET A 49 -4.35 -8.51 15.85
C MET A 49 -5.61 -9.10 15.21
N GLY A 50 -5.60 -10.41 14.98
CA GLY A 50 -6.76 -11.15 14.48
C GLY A 50 -6.79 -12.57 15.02
N ILE A 51 -7.91 -13.26 14.82
CA ILE A 51 -7.95 -14.72 14.97
C ILE A 51 -7.26 -15.34 13.76
N VAL A 52 -6.29 -16.22 14.00
CA VAL A 52 -5.39 -16.78 12.98
C VAL A 52 -5.26 -18.30 13.15
N GLN A 53 -4.67 -18.96 12.14
CA GLN A 53 -4.30 -20.38 12.18
C GLN A 53 -5.47 -21.31 12.58
N ASP A 54 -5.26 -22.19 13.55
CA ASP A 54 -6.19 -23.26 13.92
C ASP A 54 -7.53 -22.72 14.39
N THR A 55 -7.51 -21.73 15.28
CA THR A 55 -8.73 -21.10 15.80
C THR A 55 -9.56 -20.51 14.67
N LEU A 56 -8.94 -19.91 13.65
CA LEU A 56 -9.70 -19.33 12.52
C LEU A 56 -10.35 -20.41 11.65
N THR A 57 -9.62 -21.49 11.35
CA THR A 57 -10.16 -22.64 10.60
C THR A 57 -11.31 -23.30 11.38
N ALA A 58 -11.12 -23.48 12.68
CA ALA A 58 -12.11 -24.05 13.58
C ALA A 58 -13.35 -23.16 13.70
N VAL A 59 -13.22 -21.84 13.85
CA VAL A 59 -14.37 -20.93 13.86
C VAL A 59 -15.20 -21.07 12.58
N ARG A 60 -14.55 -21.15 11.41
CA ARG A 60 -15.24 -21.33 10.14
C ARG A 60 -16.01 -22.66 10.09
N LYS A 61 -15.43 -23.75 10.62
CA LYS A 61 -16.15 -25.04 10.76
C LYS A 61 -17.30 -24.91 11.76
N PHE A 62 -17.05 -24.34 12.94
CA PHE A 62 -17.99 -24.20 14.05
C PHE A 62 -19.23 -23.39 13.69
N THR A 63 -19.06 -22.32 12.91
CA THR A 63 -20.14 -21.41 12.53
C THR A 63 -20.88 -21.83 11.27
N LYS A 64 -20.63 -23.03 10.71
CA LYS A 64 -21.47 -23.57 9.62
C LYS A 64 -22.91 -23.81 10.07
N ARG A 65 -23.85 -23.79 9.12
CA ARG A 65 -25.28 -24.02 9.37
C ARG A 65 -25.57 -25.43 9.91
N ASP A 66 -24.78 -26.42 9.49
CA ASP A 66 -25.04 -27.84 9.77
C ASP A 66 -24.42 -28.33 11.10
N VAL A 67 -23.86 -27.42 11.92
CA VAL A 67 -23.20 -27.76 13.19
C VAL A 67 -24.19 -27.67 14.35
N PHE A 68 -24.45 -28.82 14.97
CA PHE A 68 -25.30 -28.96 16.15
C PHE A 68 -24.54 -29.55 17.32
N LEU A 69 -24.82 -29.06 18.52
CA LEU A 69 -24.11 -29.41 19.76
C LEU A 69 -25.09 -30.00 20.79
N GLU A 70 -24.74 -31.15 21.37
CA GLU A 70 -25.52 -31.81 22.43
C GLU A 70 -25.03 -31.45 23.85
N ARG A 71 -23.71 -31.30 24.05
CA ARG A 71 -23.07 -31.10 25.37
C ARG A 71 -22.50 -29.69 25.53
N VAL A 72 -23.35 -28.69 25.45
CA VAL A 72 -22.97 -27.27 25.48
C VAL A 72 -22.35 -26.83 26.82
N VAL A 73 -22.76 -27.45 27.93
CA VAL A 73 -22.34 -27.06 29.29
C VAL A 73 -20.81 -27.07 29.46
N ASN A 74 -20.11 -27.98 28.80
CA ASN A 74 -18.64 -28.02 28.86
C ASN A 74 -18.01 -26.79 28.19
N LEU A 75 -18.55 -26.37 27.04
CA LEU A 75 -18.06 -25.19 26.32
C LEU A 75 -18.35 -23.89 27.09
N LEU A 76 -19.50 -23.81 27.76
CA LEU A 76 -19.85 -22.65 28.60
C LEU A 76 -18.91 -22.49 29.80
N MET A 77 -18.37 -23.58 30.34
CA MET A 77 -17.43 -23.52 31.47
C MET A 77 -16.11 -22.84 31.11
N PHE A 78 -15.75 -22.81 29.82
CA PHE A 78 -14.54 -22.14 29.34
C PHE A 78 -14.70 -20.64 29.11
N LEU A 79 -15.92 -20.10 29.23
CA LEU A 79 -16.19 -18.67 29.10
C LEU A 79 -15.90 -17.97 30.42
N ALA A 80 -14.91 -17.09 30.44
CA ALA A 80 -14.58 -16.29 31.63
C ALA A 80 -15.67 -15.26 31.98
N THR A 81 -16.43 -14.82 30.97
CA THR A 81 -17.46 -13.77 31.08
C THR A 81 -18.88 -14.35 31.12
N TRP A 82 -19.05 -15.64 31.44
CA TRP A 82 -20.36 -16.27 31.45
C TRP A 82 -21.25 -15.73 32.57
N ASP A 83 -22.50 -15.42 32.24
CA ASP A 83 -23.50 -14.87 33.15
C ASP A 83 -24.21 -15.94 34.01
N GLY A 84 -23.81 -17.22 33.85
CA GLY A 84 -24.42 -18.35 34.55
C GLY A 84 -25.72 -18.86 33.92
N LYS A 85 -26.16 -18.27 32.80
CA LYS A 85 -27.41 -18.68 32.12
C LYS A 85 -27.11 -19.53 30.90
N VAL A 86 -27.73 -20.69 30.84
CA VAL A 86 -27.68 -21.54 29.65
C VAL A 86 -28.70 -21.01 28.64
N PRO A 87 -28.32 -20.73 27.39
CA PRO A 87 -29.25 -20.24 26.38
C PRO A 87 -30.29 -21.30 26.03
N GLN A 88 -31.49 -20.87 25.64
CA GLN A 88 -32.53 -21.79 25.17
C GLN A 88 -32.08 -22.49 23.88
N PRO A 89 -32.12 -23.83 23.77
CA PRO A 89 -31.69 -24.52 22.55
C PRO A 89 -32.49 -24.09 21.31
N ALA A 90 -31.80 -23.89 20.20
CA ALA A 90 -32.41 -23.53 18.92
C ALA A 90 -33.42 -24.59 18.42
N ILE A 91 -33.16 -25.87 18.69
CA ILE A 91 -34.08 -26.98 18.42
C ILE A 91 -34.50 -27.59 19.74
N LEU A 92 -35.81 -27.56 20.06
CA LEU A 92 -36.34 -28.15 21.31
C LEU A 92 -36.76 -29.61 21.14
N LYS A 93 -37.24 -30.01 19.96
CA LYS A 93 -37.72 -31.36 19.65
C LYS A 93 -37.12 -31.82 18.31
N PRO A 94 -36.76 -33.11 18.14
CA PRO A 94 -36.98 -34.24 19.06
C PRO A 94 -36.00 -34.31 20.25
N ARG A 95 -34.85 -33.63 20.17
CA ARG A 95 -33.87 -33.48 21.25
C ARG A 95 -33.40 -32.03 21.33
N PRO A 96 -33.00 -31.53 22.50
CA PRO A 96 -32.46 -30.19 22.65
C PRO A 96 -31.09 -30.10 21.95
N LEU A 97 -31.00 -29.30 20.89
CA LEU A 97 -29.76 -29.04 20.16
C LEU A 97 -29.52 -27.53 20.06
N TRP A 98 -28.26 -27.14 20.26
CA TRP A 98 -27.79 -25.78 20.06
C TRP A 98 -26.98 -25.71 18.77
N THR A 99 -27.00 -24.56 18.10
CA THR A 99 -26.15 -24.33 16.93
C THR A 99 -24.79 -23.78 17.35
N GLY A 100 -23.76 -24.00 16.52
CA GLY A 100 -22.45 -23.37 16.77
C GLY A 100 -22.53 -21.84 16.79
N LYS A 101 -23.35 -21.23 15.92
CA LYS A 101 -23.59 -19.77 15.93
C LYS A 101 -24.15 -19.27 17.25
N GLN A 102 -25.11 -20.00 17.82
CA GLN A 102 -25.73 -19.63 19.09
C GLN A 102 -24.72 -19.62 20.25
N ILE A 103 -23.80 -20.59 20.28
CA ILE A 103 -22.75 -20.60 21.30
C ILE A 103 -21.71 -19.51 21.01
N PHE A 104 -21.42 -19.23 19.74
CA PHE A 104 -20.55 -18.13 19.36
C PHE A 104 -21.12 -16.77 19.76
N SER A 105 -22.44 -16.57 19.70
CA SER A 105 -23.11 -15.34 20.15
C SER A 105 -22.83 -15.03 21.62
N LEU A 106 -22.71 -16.04 22.49
CA LEU A 106 -22.37 -15.83 23.90
C LEU A 106 -20.93 -15.33 24.11
N ILE A 107 -20.06 -15.50 23.11
CA ILE A 107 -18.69 -15.02 23.14
C ILE A 107 -18.64 -13.53 22.78
N ILE A 108 -19.51 -13.08 21.88
CA ILE A 108 -19.55 -11.69 21.40
C ILE A 108 -19.97 -10.78 22.55
N PRO A 109 -19.17 -9.75 22.89
CA PRO A 109 -19.49 -8.89 24.02
C PRO A 109 -20.57 -7.86 23.69
N GLY A 110 -21.37 -7.52 24.70
CA GLY A 110 -22.26 -6.36 24.68
C GLY A 110 -23.30 -6.37 23.55
N HIS A 111 -23.58 -5.18 23.02
CA HIS A 111 -24.65 -4.91 22.06
C HIS A 111 -24.10 -4.56 20.66
N ILE A 112 -23.09 -5.30 20.22
CA ILE A 112 -22.39 -5.01 18.95
C ILE A 112 -23.29 -5.32 17.75
N ASN A 113 -23.26 -4.44 16.75
CA ASN A 113 -23.92 -4.63 15.47
C ASN A 113 -22.92 -4.59 14.32
N CYS A 114 -22.95 -5.62 13.45
CA CYS A 114 -22.00 -5.75 12.35
C CYS A 114 -22.59 -6.51 11.15
N ILE A 115 -22.37 -5.99 9.95
CA ILE A 115 -22.72 -6.67 8.68
C ILE A 115 -21.46 -6.84 7.84
N ARG A 116 -21.16 -8.09 7.46
CA ARG A 116 -19.99 -8.46 6.65
C ARG A 116 -20.34 -9.55 5.64
N THR A 117 -19.40 -9.82 4.75
CA THR A 117 -19.52 -10.91 3.77
C THR A 117 -18.38 -11.91 3.94
N HIS A 118 -18.72 -13.17 3.73
CA HIS A 118 -17.78 -14.28 3.71
C HIS A 118 -16.87 -14.21 2.48
N SER A 119 -15.74 -14.92 2.50
CA SER A 119 -14.76 -14.90 1.41
C SER A 119 -15.32 -15.40 0.07
N THR A 120 -16.30 -16.29 0.09
CA THR A 120 -16.94 -16.87 -1.10
C THR A 120 -18.34 -16.31 -1.36
N HIS A 121 -18.67 -15.13 -0.82
CA HIS A 121 -19.94 -14.47 -1.13
C HIS A 121 -19.97 -14.12 -2.63
N PRO A 122 -20.97 -14.57 -3.38
CA PRO A 122 -21.09 -14.28 -4.80
C PRO A 122 -21.71 -12.90 -5.02
N ASP A 123 -21.20 -12.15 -5.99
CA ASP A 123 -21.56 -10.72 -6.17
C ASP A 123 -23.02 -10.51 -6.60
N ASP A 124 -23.63 -11.50 -7.25
CA ASP A 124 -25.02 -11.47 -7.72
C ASP A 124 -26.03 -11.54 -6.57
N GLU A 125 -25.65 -12.13 -5.43
CA GLU A 125 -26.53 -12.34 -4.27
C GLU A 125 -26.99 -11.02 -3.62
N ASP A 126 -26.15 -9.97 -3.63
CA ASP A 126 -26.51 -8.66 -3.07
C ASP A 126 -27.52 -7.88 -3.93
N SER A 127 -27.62 -8.23 -5.22
CA SER A 127 -28.60 -7.67 -6.17
C SER A 127 -29.85 -8.54 -6.36
N GLY A 128 -29.75 -9.81 -5.98
CA GLY A 128 -30.79 -10.81 -6.15
C GLY A 128 -31.87 -10.80 -5.07
N PRO A 129 -32.90 -11.66 -5.21
CA PRO A 129 -34.01 -11.75 -4.27
C PRO A 129 -33.59 -12.31 -2.90
N TYR A 130 -32.47 -13.03 -2.83
CA TYR A 130 -31.99 -13.70 -1.61
C TYR A 130 -31.01 -12.87 -0.76
N LYS A 131 -30.90 -11.57 -1.00
CA LYS A 131 -29.99 -10.63 -0.31
C LYS A 131 -29.98 -10.71 1.21
N HIS A 132 -31.14 -10.96 1.82
CA HIS A 132 -31.32 -10.98 3.29
C HIS A 132 -31.45 -12.39 3.86
N ILE A 133 -31.55 -13.41 3.01
CA ILE A 133 -31.62 -14.82 3.41
C ILE A 133 -30.65 -15.61 2.55
N SER A 134 -29.36 -15.52 2.91
CA SER A 134 -28.30 -16.04 2.06
C SER A 134 -28.38 -17.57 1.94
N PRO A 135 -28.63 -18.15 0.76
CA PRO A 135 -28.68 -19.61 0.60
C PRO A 135 -27.37 -20.26 1.03
N GLY A 136 -26.24 -19.67 0.66
CA GLY A 136 -24.90 -20.15 0.97
C GLY A 136 -24.37 -19.79 2.37
N ASP A 137 -25.18 -19.15 3.23
CA ASP A 137 -24.76 -18.67 4.56
C ASP A 137 -23.51 -17.76 4.50
N THR A 138 -23.46 -16.92 3.47
CA THR A 138 -22.29 -16.11 3.10
C THR A 138 -22.35 -14.71 3.72
N LYS A 139 -23.54 -14.20 4.05
CA LYS A 139 -23.71 -12.87 4.63
C LYS A 139 -23.72 -12.96 6.15
N VAL A 140 -22.71 -12.35 6.76
CA VAL A 140 -22.51 -12.33 8.22
C VAL A 140 -23.29 -11.15 8.79
N VAL A 141 -24.22 -11.45 9.69
CA VAL A 141 -25.03 -10.44 10.38
C VAL A 141 -24.98 -10.74 11.87
N VAL A 142 -24.39 -9.81 12.62
CA VAL A 142 -24.42 -9.76 14.08
C VAL A 142 -25.33 -8.61 14.48
N GLU A 143 -26.38 -8.90 15.23
CA GLU A 143 -27.27 -7.88 15.78
C GLU A 143 -27.38 -8.03 17.30
N ASN A 144 -27.21 -6.93 18.02
CA ASN A 144 -27.31 -6.86 19.47
C ASN A 144 -26.45 -7.92 20.18
N GLY A 145 -25.23 -8.15 19.68
CA GLY A 145 -24.32 -9.17 20.19
C GLY A 145 -24.63 -10.60 19.75
N GLU A 146 -25.67 -10.84 18.95
CA GLU A 146 -26.06 -12.19 18.51
C GLU A 146 -25.72 -12.43 17.03
N LEU A 147 -25.00 -13.52 16.74
CA LEU A 147 -24.71 -13.96 15.37
C LEU A 147 -25.92 -14.67 14.78
N ILE A 148 -26.71 -13.95 13.97
CA ILE A 148 -27.94 -14.46 13.37
C ILE A 148 -27.63 -15.42 12.21
N MET A 149 -26.76 -15.01 11.29
CA MET A 149 -26.46 -15.75 10.06
C MET A 149 -25.05 -15.44 9.55
N GLY A 150 -24.54 -16.31 8.68
CA GLY A 150 -23.26 -16.17 8.02
C GLY A 150 -22.12 -16.96 8.66
N ILE A 151 -21.20 -17.42 7.81
CA ILE A 151 -19.98 -18.14 8.22
C ILE A 151 -18.84 -17.16 8.45
N LEU A 152 -18.23 -17.21 9.64
CA LEU A 152 -17.12 -16.34 9.99
C LEU A 152 -15.81 -16.79 9.31
N CYS A 153 -15.05 -15.82 8.78
CA CYS A 153 -13.74 -16.04 8.17
C CYS A 153 -12.77 -14.89 8.50
N LYS A 154 -11.58 -14.88 7.86
CA LYS A 154 -10.60 -13.79 7.99
C LYS A 154 -11.19 -12.39 7.77
N LYS A 155 -12.17 -12.21 6.87
CA LYS A 155 -12.83 -10.91 6.63
C LYS A 155 -13.73 -10.42 7.78
N SER A 156 -14.09 -11.31 8.70
CA SER A 156 -14.96 -11.01 9.85
C SER A 156 -14.20 -10.97 11.17
N LEU A 157 -13.21 -11.85 11.38
CA LEU A 157 -12.46 -11.96 12.64
C LEU A 157 -10.95 -11.68 12.51
N GLY A 158 -10.47 -11.43 11.29
CA GLY A 158 -9.07 -11.08 11.03
C GLY A 158 -8.81 -9.57 11.12
N THR A 159 -7.66 -9.19 10.60
CA THR A 159 -7.08 -7.83 10.62
C THR A 159 -7.71 -6.86 9.61
N SER A 160 -8.91 -7.16 9.09
CA SER A 160 -9.56 -6.31 8.08
C SER A 160 -10.29 -5.12 8.69
N ALA A 161 -10.35 -3.99 7.97
CA ALA A 161 -11.17 -2.86 8.38
C ALA A 161 -12.65 -3.23 8.53
N GLY A 162 -13.27 -2.77 9.61
CA GLY A 162 -14.67 -3.08 9.94
C GLY A 162 -14.90 -4.56 10.27
N SER A 163 -13.86 -5.30 10.67
CA SER A 163 -14.03 -6.63 11.27
C SER A 163 -14.75 -6.52 12.62
N LEU A 164 -15.27 -7.64 13.10
CA LEU A 164 -15.94 -7.71 14.40
C LEU A 164 -14.99 -7.26 15.52
N VAL A 165 -13.72 -7.64 15.45
CA VAL A 165 -12.67 -7.16 16.38
C VAL A 165 -12.54 -5.64 16.35
N HIS A 166 -12.51 -5.04 15.17
CA HIS A 166 -12.35 -3.60 15.02
C HIS A 166 -13.49 -2.84 15.71
N ILE A 167 -14.71 -3.32 15.48
CA ILE A 167 -15.92 -2.74 16.06
C ILE A 167 -15.95 -2.95 17.58
N SER A 168 -15.59 -4.15 18.07
CA SER A 168 -15.50 -4.42 19.51
C SER A 168 -14.57 -3.44 20.22
N TYR A 169 -13.42 -3.12 19.61
CA TYR A 169 -12.45 -2.19 20.19
C TYR A 169 -13.02 -0.78 20.32
N LEU A 170 -13.66 -0.27 19.25
CA LEU A 170 -14.18 1.10 19.20
C LEU A 170 -15.47 1.29 20.01
N GLU A 171 -16.30 0.26 20.16
CA GLU A 171 -17.53 0.33 20.95
C GLU A 171 -17.32 -0.02 22.43
N MET A 172 -16.67 -1.15 22.72
CA MET A 172 -16.58 -1.71 24.07
C MET A 172 -15.27 -1.34 24.78
N GLY A 173 -14.28 -0.84 24.05
CA GLY A 173 -12.95 -0.53 24.57
C GLY A 173 -12.00 -1.73 24.59
N HIS A 174 -10.78 -1.47 25.07
CA HIS A 174 -9.67 -2.41 24.97
C HIS A 174 -9.79 -3.64 25.89
N ASP A 175 -10.32 -3.49 27.11
CA ASP A 175 -10.33 -4.59 28.09
C ASP A 175 -11.38 -5.66 27.75
N THR A 176 -12.58 -5.24 27.37
CA THR A 176 -13.62 -6.16 26.89
C THR A 176 -13.17 -6.87 25.61
N THR A 177 -12.45 -6.17 24.71
CA THR A 177 -11.89 -6.78 23.50
C THR A 177 -10.79 -7.79 23.81
N ARG A 178 -9.97 -7.57 24.84
CA ARG A 178 -9.00 -8.56 25.35
C ARG A 178 -9.70 -9.85 25.78
N LEU A 179 -10.77 -9.73 26.57
CA LEU A 179 -11.56 -10.89 27.02
C LEU A 179 -12.22 -11.61 25.84
N PHE A 180 -12.71 -10.87 24.84
CA PHE A 180 -13.27 -11.42 23.61
C PHE A 180 -12.28 -12.34 22.88
N TYR A 181 -11.03 -11.92 22.71
CA TYR A 181 -9.99 -12.78 22.12
C TYR A 181 -9.75 -14.05 22.92
N SER A 182 -9.62 -13.92 24.24
CA SER A 182 -9.38 -15.07 25.12
C SER A 182 -10.51 -16.07 25.05
N ASN A 183 -11.76 -15.61 25.17
CA ASN A 183 -12.94 -16.46 25.14
C ASN A 183 -13.09 -17.20 23.81
N ILE A 184 -12.87 -16.54 22.66
CA ILE A 184 -12.89 -17.20 21.34
C ILE A 184 -11.86 -18.34 21.33
N GLN A 185 -10.61 -18.04 21.68
CA GLN A 185 -9.53 -19.02 21.58
C GLN A 185 -9.77 -20.21 22.51
N THR A 186 -10.17 -19.98 23.76
CA THR A 186 -10.38 -21.07 24.72
C THR A 186 -11.57 -21.95 24.30
N VAL A 187 -12.72 -21.38 23.95
CA VAL A 187 -13.90 -22.17 23.59
C VAL A 187 -13.68 -22.94 22.29
N ILE A 188 -13.15 -22.27 21.27
CA ILE A 188 -13.02 -22.88 19.93
C ILE A 188 -11.91 -23.92 19.90
N ASN A 189 -10.78 -23.71 20.57
CA ASN A 189 -9.71 -24.71 20.59
C ASN A 189 -10.16 -25.98 21.34
N ASN A 190 -10.92 -25.85 22.42
CA ASN A 190 -11.50 -27.00 23.12
C ASN A 190 -12.57 -27.72 22.28
N TRP A 191 -13.36 -26.99 21.50
CA TRP A 191 -14.28 -27.61 20.53
C TRP A 191 -13.51 -28.33 19.40
N LEU A 192 -12.43 -27.73 18.90
CA LEU A 192 -11.58 -28.31 17.86
C LEU A 192 -10.97 -29.65 18.31
N LEU A 193 -10.72 -29.83 19.62
CA LEU A 193 -10.24 -31.11 20.16
C LEU A 193 -11.26 -32.25 19.98
N ILE A 194 -12.56 -31.93 19.95
CA ILE A 194 -13.64 -32.90 19.74
C ILE A 194 -13.84 -33.15 18.24
N GLU A 195 -13.87 -32.08 17.45
CA GLU A 195 -14.14 -32.14 16.01
C GLU A 195 -12.96 -32.69 15.21
N GLY A 196 -11.74 -32.30 15.56
CA GLY A 196 -10.51 -32.60 14.83
C GLY A 196 -10.37 -31.82 13.50
N HIS A 197 -9.12 -31.56 13.13
CA HIS A 197 -8.76 -31.10 11.79
C HIS A 197 -7.38 -31.64 11.44
N THR A 198 -7.27 -32.27 10.29
CA THR A 198 -6.02 -32.85 9.77
C THR A 198 -5.92 -32.53 8.29
N ILE A 199 -4.73 -32.68 7.71
CA ILE A 199 -4.53 -32.62 6.27
C ILE A 199 -3.69 -33.81 5.84
N GLY A 200 -4.08 -34.48 4.76
CA GLY A 200 -3.35 -35.62 4.22
C GLY A 200 -3.19 -35.54 2.71
N ILE A 201 -2.51 -36.55 2.14
CA ILE A 201 -2.33 -36.64 0.69
C ILE A 201 -3.67 -36.71 -0.06
N GLY A 202 -4.68 -37.36 0.55
CA GLY A 202 -6.04 -37.45 -0.01
C GLY A 202 -6.71 -36.09 -0.24
N ASP A 203 -6.36 -35.05 0.55
CA ASP A 203 -6.89 -33.70 0.37
C ASP A 203 -6.29 -32.98 -0.85
N SER A 204 -5.19 -33.49 -1.41
CA SER A 204 -4.53 -32.93 -2.59
C SER A 204 -4.92 -33.61 -3.90
N ILE A 205 -5.63 -34.74 -3.83
CA ILE A 205 -6.04 -35.53 -5.01
C ILE A 205 -7.30 -34.91 -5.61
N ALA A 206 -7.21 -34.49 -6.87
CA ALA A 206 -8.38 -34.11 -7.67
C ALA A 206 -9.07 -35.35 -8.25
N ASP A 207 -10.36 -35.22 -8.58
CA ASP A 207 -11.11 -36.24 -9.30
C ASP A 207 -10.53 -36.52 -10.68
N ALA A 208 -10.61 -37.78 -11.13
CA ALA A 208 -10.03 -38.21 -12.41
C ALA A 208 -10.57 -37.41 -13.62
N LYS A 209 -11.83 -36.98 -13.56
CA LYS A 209 -12.45 -36.16 -14.62
C LYS A 209 -11.81 -34.77 -14.69
N THR A 210 -11.66 -34.09 -13.55
CA THR A 210 -10.95 -32.79 -13.50
C THR A 210 -9.49 -32.95 -13.85
N TYR A 211 -8.83 -34.03 -13.45
CA TYR A 211 -7.44 -34.29 -13.88
C TYR A 211 -7.32 -34.41 -15.41
N GLN A 212 -8.25 -35.12 -16.05
CA GLN A 212 -8.32 -35.18 -17.51
C GLN A 212 -8.58 -33.81 -18.15
N ASP A 213 -9.47 -33.00 -17.56
CA ASP A 213 -9.75 -31.63 -18.01
C ASP A 213 -8.52 -30.72 -17.88
N ILE A 214 -7.78 -30.83 -16.78
CA ILE A 214 -6.51 -30.11 -16.57
C ILE A 214 -5.50 -30.50 -17.64
N GLN A 215 -5.28 -31.81 -17.86
CA GLN A 215 -4.35 -32.27 -18.90
C GLN A 215 -4.76 -31.80 -20.30
N ASN A 216 -6.05 -31.86 -20.63
CA ASN A 216 -6.56 -31.39 -21.91
C ASN A 216 -6.37 -29.88 -22.08
N THR A 217 -6.58 -29.11 -21.00
CA THR A 217 -6.38 -27.65 -21.00
C THR A 217 -4.90 -27.30 -21.20
N ILE A 218 -3.99 -27.99 -20.52
CA ILE A 218 -2.53 -27.78 -20.68
C ILE A 218 -2.09 -28.17 -22.09
N LYS A 219 -2.53 -29.32 -22.61
CA LYS A 219 -2.23 -29.75 -23.99
C LYS A 219 -2.70 -28.73 -25.03
N LYS A 220 -3.91 -28.19 -24.84
CA LYS A 220 -4.43 -27.13 -25.72
C LYS A 220 -3.56 -25.89 -25.66
N ALA A 221 -3.20 -25.42 -24.47
CA ALA A 221 -2.33 -24.26 -24.31
C ALA A 221 -0.93 -24.47 -24.93
N LYS A 222 -0.35 -25.68 -24.81
CA LYS A 222 0.89 -26.04 -25.50
C LYS A 222 0.75 -25.94 -27.01
N GLN A 223 -0.37 -26.41 -27.57
CA GLN A 223 -0.65 -26.31 -29.00
C GLN A 223 -0.79 -24.85 -29.45
N ASP A 224 -1.51 -24.03 -28.68
CA ASP A 224 -1.67 -22.60 -28.96
C ASP A 224 -0.30 -21.88 -28.98
N VAL A 225 0.62 -22.26 -28.08
CA VAL A 225 2.00 -21.73 -28.08
C VAL A 225 2.79 -22.18 -29.31
N ILE A 226 2.66 -23.43 -29.73
CA ILE A 226 3.32 -23.94 -30.95
C ILE A 226 2.83 -23.18 -32.18
N GLU A 227 1.53 -22.90 -32.28
CA GLU A 227 0.96 -22.10 -33.38
C GLU A 227 1.56 -20.69 -33.42
N VAL A 228 1.74 -20.05 -32.25
CA VAL A 228 2.40 -18.74 -32.17
C VAL A 228 3.88 -18.81 -32.57
N ILE A 229 4.58 -19.89 -32.23
CA ILE A 229 5.97 -20.14 -32.66
C ILE A 229 6.04 -20.30 -34.18
N GLU A 230 5.15 -21.09 -34.78
CA GLU A 230 5.09 -21.30 -36.23
C GLU A 230 4.81 -20.00 -36.98
N LYS A 231 3.83 -19.22 -36.50
CA LYS A 231 3.54 -17.88 -37.04
C LYS A 231 4.74 -16.94 -36.94
N ALA A 232 5.48 -16.98 -35.84
CA ALA A 232 6.68 -16.18 -35.68
C ALA A 232 7.80 -16.60 -36.65
N HIS A 233 7.99 -17.91 -36.88
CA HIS A 233 8.97 -18.43 -37.84
C HIS A 233 8.60 -18.11 -39.30
N ASN A 234 7.31 -18.12 -39.62
CA ASN A 234 6.81 -17.76 -40.96
C ASN A 234 6.75 -16.23 -41.19
N ASN A 235 7.17 -15.42 -40.21
CA ASN A 235 7.05 -13.95 -40.21
C ASN A 235 5.60 -13.44 -40.38
N GLU A 236 4.62 -14.25 -39.99
CA GLU A 236 3.19 -13.89 -39.98
C GLU A 236 2.79 -13.17 -38.69
N LEU A 237 3.65 -13.20 -37.67
CA LEU A 237 3.40 -12.52 -36.41
C LEU A 237 3.66 -11.02 -36.53
N GLU A 238 2.61 -10.22 -36.40
CA GLU A 238 2.73 -8.76 -36.38
C GLU A 238 3.23 -8.28 -35.01
N PRO A 239 4.26 -7.41 -34.96
CA PRO A 239 4.72 -6.83 -33.70
C PRO A 239 3.66 -5.90 -33.12
N THR A 240 3.39 -6.04 -31.83
CA THR A 240 2.52 -5.09 -31.12
C THR A 240 3.16 -3.70 -31.09
N PRO A 241 2.37 -2.60 -31.22
CA PRO A 241 2.90 -1.25 -31.25
C PRO A 241 3.82 -0.95 -30.06
N GLY A 242 5.01 -0.40 -30.34
CA GLY A 242 6.02 -0.07 -29.33
C GLY A 242 6.87 -1.25 -28.82
N ASN A 243 6.55 -2.49 -29.21
CA ASN A 243 7.32 -3.68 -28.87
C ASN A 243 8.08 -4.22 -30.08
N THR A 244 9.23 -4.84 -29.81
CA THR A 244 9.91 -5.66 -30.81
C THR A 244 9.10 -6.94 -31.10
N LEU A 245 9.37 -7.58 -32.23
CA LEU A 245 8.76 -8.87 -32.58
C LEU A 245 9.00 -9.93 -31.49
N ARG A 246 10.21 -9.99 -30.93
CA ARG A 246 10.57 -10.91 -29.84
C ARG A 246 9.80 -10.62 -28.53
N GLN A 247 9.65 -9.35 -28.16
CA GLN A 247 8.86 -8.97 -26.99
C GLN A 247 7.38 -9.29 -27.18
N THR A 248 6.86 -9.05 -28.39
CA THR A 248 5.47 -9.38 -28.73
C THR A 248 5.22 -10.88 -28.59
N PHE A 249 6.11 -11.69 -29.16
CA PHE A 249 6.09 -13.14 -29.03
C PHE A 249 6.09 -13.57 -27.56
N GLU A 250 7.02 -13.06 -26.75
CA GLU A 250 7.15 -13.43 -25.35
C GLU A 250 5.90 -13.02 -24.52
N ASN A 251 5.35 -11.83 -24.77
CA ASN A 251 4.14 -11.36 -24.11
C ASN A 251 2.92 -12.24 -24.43
N GLN A 252 2.77 -12.64 -25.70
CA GLN A 252 1.67 -13.50 -26.13
C GLN A 252 1.78 -14.90 -25.51
N VAL A 253 2.98 -15.48 -25.49
CA VAL A 253 3.21 -16.79 -24.85
C VAL A 253 2.94 -16.72 -23.35
N ASN A 254 3.47 -15.71 -22.64
CA ASN A 254 3.22 -15.56 -21.21
C ASN A 254 1.73 -15.41 -20.88
N ARG A 255 0.98 -14.69 -21.70
CA ARG A 255 -0.48 -14.56 -21.55
C ARG A 255 -1.19 -15.92 -21.64
N ILE A 256 -0.89 -16.70 -22.68
CA ILE A 256 -1.50 -18.03 -22.89
C ILE A 256 -1.19 -18.95 -21.71
N LEU A 257 0.05 -18.97 -21.23
CA LEU A 257 0.47 -19.83 -20.13
C LEU A 257 -0.16 -19.41 -18.79
N ASN A 258 -0.27 -18.11 -18.52
CA ASN A 258 -0.96 -17.59 -17.33
C ASN A 258 -2.46 -17.89 -17.36
N ASP A 259 -3.12 -17.70 -18.50
CA ASP A 259 -4.56 -18.01 -18.66
C ASP A 259 -4.82 -19.52 -18.48
N ALA A 260 -3.94 -20.37 -19.02
CA ALA A 260 -4.02 -21.81 -18.84
C ALA A 260 -3.89 -22.20 -17.37
N ARG A 261 -2.90 -21.62 -16.67
CA ARG A 261 -2.66 -21.83 -15.24
C ARG A 261 -3.87 -21.44 -14.38
N ASP A 262 -4.42 -20.25 -14.62
CA ASP A 262 -5.53 -19.73 -13.81
C ASP A 262 -6.83 -20.51 -14.06
N LYS A 263 -7.03 -21.01 -15.29
CA LYS A 263 -8.14 -21.88 -15.66
C LYS A 263 -8.03 -23.26 -15.00
N THR A 264 -6.86 -23.91 -15.05
CA THR A 264 -6.65 -25.22 -14.41
C THR A 264 -6.78 -25.12 -12.89
N GLY A 265 -6.19 -24.08 -12.27
CA GLY A 265 -6.32 -23.83 -10.83
C GLY A 265 -7.78 -23.58 -10.40
N SER A 266 -8.56 -22.86 -11.22
CA SER A 266 -9.99 -22.63 -10.97
C SER A 266 -10.83 -23.90 -11.14
N SER A 267 -10.50 -24.77 -12.12
CA SER A 267 -11.16 -26.07 -12.31
C SER A 267 -10.91 -26.98 -11.11
N ALA A 268 -9.64 -27.09 -10.67
CA ALA A 268 -9.26 -27.85 -9.48
C ALA A 268 -9.98 -27.34 -8.22
N GLN A 269 -10.04 -26.03 -7.99
CA GLN A 269 -10.72 -25.47 -6.81
C GLN A 269 -12.23 -25.77 -6.78
N LYS A 270 -12.87 -25.77 -7.96
CA LYS A 270 -14.30 -26.09 -8.10
C LYS A 270 -14.57 -27.56 -7.84
N SER A 271 -13.65 -28.45 -8.18
CA SER A 271 -13.84 -29.89 -8.03
C SER A 271 -13.63 -30.39 -6.59
N LEU A 272 -12.82 -29.67 -5.80
CA LEU A 272 -12.63 -29.98 -4.38
C LEU A 272 -13.95 -29.88 -3.59
N SER A 273 -14.28 -30.96 -2.87
CA SER A 273 -15.47 -31.03 -2.01
C SER A 273 -15.39 -30.06 -0.83
N GLU A 274 -16.52 -29.74 -0.22
CA GLU A 274 -16.53 -28.90 0.99
C GLU A 274 -15.87 -29.55 2.21
N TYR A 275 -15.85 -30.88 2.26
CA TYR A 275 -15.23 -31.68 3.33
C TYR A 275 -13.70 -31.72 3.22
N ASN A 276 -13.14 -31.28 2.09
CA ASN A 276 -11.71 -31.23 1.90
C ASN A 276 -11.06 -30.25 2.90
N ASN A 277 -10.03 -30.72 3.60
CA ASN A 277 -9.39 -29.95 4.65
C ASN A 277 -8.54 -28.80 4.09
N PHE A 278 -7.88 -29.02 2.95
CA PHE A 278 -7.11 -27.99 2.26
C PHE A 278 -8.02 -26.82 1.83
N LYS A 279 -9.17 -27.14 1.22
CA LYS A 279 -10.19 -26.12 0.87
C LYS A 279 -10.68 -25.38 2.12
N SER A 280 -10.82 -26.07 3.25
CA SER A 280 -11.28 -25.46 4.49
C SER A 280 -10.30 -24.42 5.06
N MET A 281 -8.99 -24.67 4.96
CA MET A 281 -7.95 -23.71 5.35
C MET A 281 -7.92 -22.48 4.42
N VAL A 282 -8.01 -22.71 3.11
CA VAL A 282 -8.00 -21.61 2.12
C VAL A 282 -9.25 -20.73 2.23
N VAL A 283 -10.44 -21.33 2.39
CA VAL A 283 -11.71 -20.59 2.49
C VAL A 283 -11.83 -19.81 3.81
N SER A 284 -11.34 -20.38 4.92
CA SER A 284 -11.27 -19.65 6.19
C SER A 284 -10.30 -18.47 6.13
N GLY A 285 -9.26 -18.57 5.29
CA GLY A 285 -8.17 -17.62 5.17
C GLY A 285 -7.11 -17.80 6.25
N ALA A 286 -7.06 -18.96 6.90
CA ALA A 286 -6.08 -19.27 7.96
C ALA A 286 -4.67 -19.45 7.41
N LYS A 287 -4.53 -20.26 6.34
CA LYS A 287 -3.26 -20.46 5.63
C LYS A 287 -3.53 -20.96 4.22
N GLY A 288 -2.66 -20.58 3.29
CA GLY A 288 -2.77 -20.90 1.87
C GLY A 288 -3.68 -19.93 1.10
N SER A 289 -3.47 -19.88 -0.20
CA SER A 289 -4.20 -19.04 -1.15
C SER A 289 -4.55 -19.85 -2.40
N LYS A 290 -5.33 -19.25 -3.31
CA LYS A 290 -5.69 -19.89 -4.58
C LYS A 290 -4.46 -20.20 -5.45
N ILE A 291 -3.38 -19.42 -5.36
CA ILE A 291 -2.19 -19.60 -6.21
C ILE A 291 -1.30 -20.76 -5.76
N ASN A 292 -1.39 -21.20 -4.50
CA ASN A 292 -0.64 -22.37 -4.02
C ASN A 292 -0.99 -23.67 -4.79
N ILE A 293 -1.95 -23.60 -5.71
CA ILE A 293 -2.40 -24.65 -6.62
C ILE A 293 -1.66 -24.55 -7.99
N SER A 294 -0.74 -23.60 -8.23
CA SER A 294 -0.19 -23.33 -9.59
C SER A 294 1.18 -22.59 -9.70
N GLN A 295 1.78 -22.60 -10.90
CA GLN A 295 3.20 -22.41 -11.34
C GLN A 295 3.96 -21.06 -11.11
N GLN A 296 5.31 -21.09 -11.27
CA GLN A 296 6.35 -20.04 -11.09
C GLN A 296 7.01 -19.44 -12.37
N ASN A 297 7.54 -18.20 -12.26
CA ASN A 297 8.36 -17.45 -13.26
C ASN A 297 9.68 -16.96 -12.61
N VAL A 298 10.66 -16.46 -13.41
CA VAL A 298 11.97 -15.92 -12.94
C VAL A 298 12.18 -14.51 -13.48
N GLU A 299 12.42 -13.51 -12.61
CA GLU A 299 12.53 -12.08 -12.96
C GLU A 299 11.35 -11.51 -13.80
N GLY A 300 10.17 -12.11 -13.68
CA GLY A 300 9.01 -11.76 -14.51
C GLY A 300 9.09 -12.17 -15.98
N LYS A 301 10.16 -12.85 -16.36
CA LYS A 301 10.36 -13.42 -17.70
C LYS A 301 10.40 -14.94 -17.61
N ARG A 302 10.35 -15.59 -18.77
CA ARG A 302 10.69 -17.01 -18.87
C ARG A 302 12.21 -17.18 -18.76
N ILE A 303 12.64 -18.38 -18.37
CA ILE A 303 14.06 -18.70 -18.13
C ILE A 303 14.93 -18.24 -19.31
N PRO A 304 15.98 -17.42 -19.09
CA PRO A 304 16.83 -16.94 -20.18
C PRO A 304 17.73 -18.06 -20.73
N PHE A 305 18.24 -17.87 -21.95
CA PHE A 305 19.23 -18.78 -22.53
C PHE A 305 20.60 -18.58 -21.87
N GLY A 306 20.95 -19.44 -20.92
CA GLY A 306 22.26 -19.45 -20.26
C GLY A 306 23.35 -20.19 -21.06
N PHE A 307 22.98 -21.12 -21.94
CA PHE A 307 23.89 -21.80 -22.87
C PHE A 307 23.71 -21.25 -24.29
N LYS A 308 24.57 -21.67 -25.22
CA LYS A 308 24.55 -21.26 -26.64
C LYS A 308 23.16 -21.50 -27.27
N HIS A 309 22.33 -20.45 -27.30
CA HIS A 309 20.95 -20.44 -27.81
C HIS A 309 20.05 -21.52 -27.20
N ARG A 310 20.23 -21.86 -25.93
CA ARG A 310 19.37 -22.82 -25.21
C ARG A 310 19.47 -22.64 -23.69
N THR A 311 18.49 -23.18 -22.97
CA THR A 311 18.42 -23.12 -21.50
C THR A 311 19.18 -24.25 -20.82
N LEU A 312 19.09 -25.47 -21.33
CA LEU A 312 19.78 -26.67 -20.83
C LEU A 312 20.36 -27.49 -21.99
N PRO A 313 21.39 -28.33 -21.74
CA PRO A 313 21.97 -29.17 -22.78
C PRO A 313 21.02 -30.26 -23.31
N HIS A 314 19.94 -30.55 -22.58
CA HIS A 314 18.90 -31.51 -22.94
C HIS A 314 17.96 -31.00 -24.05
N PHE A 315 17.88 -29.68 -24.23
CA PHE A 315 17.05 -29.07 -25.26
C PHE A 315 17.86 -28.79 -26.53
N ILE A 316 17.16 -28.79 -27.66
CA ILE A 316 17.70 -28.34 -28.94
C ILE A 316 17.97 -26.83 -28.89
N LYS A 317 18.74 -26.33 -29.85
CA LYS A 317 18.99 -24.89 -29.98
C LYS A 317 17.75 -24.18 -30.48
N ASP A 318 17.58 -22.93 -30.06
CA ASP A 318 16.49 -22.03 -30.44
C ASP A 318 15.10 -22.60 -30.12
N ASP A 319 15.03 -23.41 -29.07
CA ASP A 319 13.77 -23.93 -28.53
C ASP A 319 13.07 -22.87 -27.67
N TYR A 320 11.93 -22.38 -28.16
CA TYR A 320 11.06 -21.43 -27.46
C TYR A 320 9.79 -22.08 -26.88
N GLY A 321 9.73 -23.41 -26.82
CA GLY A 321 8.65 -24.17 -26.23
C GLY A 321 8.44 -23.90 -24.74
N PRO A 322 7.26 -24.22 -24.19
CA PRO A 322 6.97 -24.00 -22.77
C PRO A 322 7.94 -24.78 -21.87
N GLU A 323 8.16 -26.07 -22.15
CA GLU A 323 9.01 -26.96 -21.34
C GLU A 323 10.49 -26.53 -21.31
N SER A 324 11.00 -26.04 -22.44
CA SER A 324 12.40 -25.61 -22.58
C SER A 324 12.68 -24.30 -21.86
N ARG A 325 11.67 -23.49 -21.56
CA ARG A 325 11.81 -22.15 -20.98
C ARG A 325 11.23 -22.01 -19.57
N GLY A 326 11.13 -23.12 -18.84
CA GLY A 326 10.76 -23.13 -17.43
C GLY A 326 9.28 -23.31 -17.12
N PHE A 327 8.46 -23.73 -18.09
CA PHE A 327 7.08 -24.07 -17.78
C PHE A 327 7.01 -25.41 -17.03
N VAL A 328 6.36 -25.42 -15.86
CA VAL A 328 6.15 -26.64 -15.07
C VAL A 328 4.72 -27.10 -15.26
N GLU A 329 4.54 -28.20 -15.99
CA GLU A 329 3.21 -28.75 -16.26
C GLU A 329 2.71 -29.68 -15.16
N ASN A 330 3.65 -30.30 -14.43
CA ASN A 330 3.33 -31.26 -13.38
C ASN A 330 3.05 -30.58 -12.04
N SER A 331 2.22 -31.23 -11.22
CA SER A 331 1.99 -30.80 -9.83
C SER A 331 2.99 -31.45 -8.89
N TYR A 332 3.14 -30.90 -7.67
CA TYR A 332 3.95 -31.54 -6.63
C TYR A 332 3.47 -32.94 -6.24
N LEU A 333 2.19 -33.27 -6.50
CA LEU A 333 1.65 -34.61 -6.26
C LEU A 333 2.16 -35.62 -7.30
N ALA A 334 2.22 -35.23 -8.58
CA ALA A 334 2.74 -36.09 -9.64
C ALA A 334 4.28 -36.17 -9.62
N GLY A 335 4.93 -35.17 -9.04
CA GLY A 335 6.38 -35.01 -9.07
C GLY A 335 6.84 -34.18 -10.27
N LEU A 336 8.02 -33.58 -10.13
CA LEU A 336 8.62 -32.76 -11.19
C LEU A 336 9.61 -33.59 -12.01
N THR A 337 9.66 -33.36 -13.31
CA THR A 337 10.74 -33.90 -14.15
C THR A 337 12.08 -33.23 -13.81
N PRO A 338 13.24 -33.82 -14.14
CA PRO A 338 14.54 -33.23 -13.79
C PRO A 338 14.77 -31.83 -14.36
N THR A 339 14.26 -31.55 -15.57
CA THR A 339 14.34 -30.23 -16.22
C THR A 339 13.45 -29.22 -15.49
N GLU A 340 12.20 -29.58 -15.18
CA GLU A 340 11.27 -28.75 -14.39
C GLU A 340 11.83 -28.47 -13.00
N PHE A 341 12.37 -29.48 -12.32
CA PHE A 341 12.97 -29.34 -10.99
C PHE A 341 14.11 -28.32 -10.99
N PHE A 342 14.99 -28.36 -11.99
CA PHE A 342 16.09 -27.41 -12.09
C PHE A 342 15.59 -25.96 -12.32
N PHE A 343 14.64 -25.77 -13.23
CA PHE A 343 14.04 -24.45 -13.46
C PHE A 343 13.27 -23.94 -12.24
N HIS A 344 12.57 -24.83 -11.55
CA HIS A 344 11.87 -24.50 -10.31
C HIS A 344 12.83 -24.09 -9.20
N ALA A 345 13.95 -24.80 -9.04
CA ALA A 345 15.01 -24.45 -8.10
C ALA A 345 15.68 -23.12 -8.44
N MET A 346 15.81 -22.78 -9.74
CA MET A 346 16.34 -21.49 -10.18
C MET A 346 15.43 -20.33 -9.73
N GLY A 347 14.11 -20.44 -9.93
CA GLY A 347 13.15 -19.43 -9.46
C GLY A 347 13.06 -19.36 -7.93
N GLY A 348 13.11 -20.50 -7.24
CA GLY A 348 13.17 -20.51 -5.78
C GLY A 348 14.41 -19.81 -5.22
N ARG A 349 15.57 -19.97 -5.87
CA ARG A 349 16.82 -19.31 -5.46
C ARG A 349 16.78 -17.79 -5.64
N GLU A 350 16.15 -17.31 -6.70
CA GLU A 350 15.91 -15.87 -6.90
C GLU A 350 15.15 -15.29 -5.70
N GLY A 351 14.02 -15.90 -5.32
CA GLY A 351 13.23 -15.49 -4.16
C GLY A 351 14.01 -15.42 -2.85
N LEU A 352 14.89 -16.40 -2.61
CA LEU A 352 15.74 -16.44 -1.42
C LEU A 352 16.80 -15.32 -1.41
N ILE A 353 17.44 -15.08 -2.56
CA ILE A 353 18.44 -14.00 -2.70
C ILE A 353 17.78 -12.63 -2.53
N ASP A 354 16.64 -12.41 -3.17
CA ASP A 354 15.89 -11.16 -3.09
C ASP A 354 15.44 -10.87 -1.66
N THR A 355 15.00 -11.90 -0.93
CA THR A 355 14.65 -11.77 0.50
C THR A 355 15.86 -11.33 1.33
N ALA A 356 17.03 -11.93 1.11
CA ALA A 356 18.25 -11.58 1.85
C ALA A 356 18.74 -10.15 1.54
N VAL A 357 18.80 -9.76 0.26
CA VAL A 357 19.29 -8.43 -0.15
C VAL A 357 18.34 -7.34 0.32
N LYS A 358 17.04 -7.52 0.09
CA LYS A 358 16.05 -6.47 0.35
C LYS A 358 15.85 -6.23 1.85
N THR A 359 16.05 -7.23 2.71
CA THR A 359 15.97 -7.06 4.18
C THR A 359 16.97 -6.03 4.71
N ALA A 360 18.20 -6.03 4.18
CA ALA A 360 19.22 -5.04 4.55
C ALA A 360 18.85 -3.63 4.07
N GLU A 361 18.31 -3.52 2.83
CA GLU A 361 17.92 -2.22 2.27
C GLU A 361 16.73 -1.59 2.99
N THR A 362 15.70 -2.37 3.32
CA THR A 362 14.49 -1.86 3.98
C THR A 362 14.78 -1.41 5.41
N GLY A 363 15.63 -2.14 6.16
CA GLY A 363 16.09 -1.71 7.47
C GLY A 363 16.85 -0.36 7.42
N TYR A 364 17.66 -0.16 6.38
CA TYR A 364 18.35 1.12 6.19
C TYR A 364 17.40 2.26 5.80
N ILE A 365 16.40 1.99 4.95
CA ILE A 365 15.33 2.97 4.62
C ILE A 365 14.56 3.36 5.88
N GLN A 366 14.16 2.39 6.72
CA GLN A 366 13.47 2.62 7.98
C GLN A 366 14.27 3.56 8.90
N ARG A 367 15.58 3.29 9.06
CA ARG A 367 16.47 4.13 9.87
C ARG A 367 16.52 5.57 9.36
N ARG A 368 16.61 5.77 8.05
CA ARG A 368 16.66 7.09 7.42
C ARG A 368 15.38 7.88 7.62
N LEU A 369 14.22 7.24 7.43
CA LEU A 369 12.91 7.85 7.66
C LEU A 369 12.78 8.32 9.11
N ILE A 370 13.11 7.44 10.08
CA ILE A 370 13.05 7.79 11.51
C ILE A 370 13.95 8.99 11.80
N LYS A 371 15.21 8.94 11.38
CA LYS A 371 16.18 10.01 11.68
C LYS A 371 15.78 11.37 11.09
N SER A 372 15.08 11.39 9.97
CA SER A 372 14.57 12.65 9.39
C SER A 372 13.34 13.21 10.07
N MET A 373 12.53 12.38 10.73
CA MET A 373 11.21 12.77 11.27
C MET A 373 11.10 12.61 12.80
N GLU A 374 12.14 12.15 13.50
CA GLU A 374 12.11 11.88 14.95
C GLU A 374 11.78 13.11 15.82
N SER A 375 12.01 14.32 15.31
CA SER A 375 11.72 15.56 16.04
C SER A 375 10.32 16.13 15.78
N VAL A 376 9.56 15.53 14.86
CA VAL A 376 8.24 16.03 14.46
C VAL A 376 7.16 15.47 15.39
N MET A 377 6.43 16.36 16.05
CA MET A 377 5.40 16.01 17.03
C MET A 377 4.23 16.98 17.04
N VAL A 378 3.09 16.55 17.57
CA VAL A 378 1.92 17.41 17.80
C VAL A 378 2.14 18.24 19.06
N LYS A 379 1.97 19.56 18.98
CA LYS A 379 2.07 20.48 20.13
C LYS A 379 0.67 20.77 20.71
N TYR A 380 0.63 21.38 21.89
CA TYR A 380 -0.63 21.71 22.60
C TYR A 380 -1.55 22.70 21.88
N ASP A 381 -1.03 23.44 20.91
CA ASP A 381 -1.82 24.26 19.99
C ASP A 381 -2.40 23.46 18.81
N ALA A 382 -2.29 22.13 18.84
CA ALA A 382 -2.66 21.17 17.80
C ALA A 382 -1.89 21.30 16.47
N THR A 383 -0.88 22.18 16.40
CA THR A 383 0.02 22.28 15.25
C THR A 383 1.06 21.18 15.32
N VAL A 384 1.57 20.76 14.15
CA VAL A 384 2.68 19.82 14.06
C VAL A 384 3.96 20.60 13.86
N ARG A 385 4.94 20.41 14.75
CA ARG A 385 6.20 21.16 14.74
C ARG A 385 7.42 20.25 14.87
N ASN A 386 8.55 20.73 14.38
CA ASN A 386 9.87 20.10 14.57
C ASN A 386 10.58 20.62 15.86
N SER A 387 11.79 20.13 16.13
CA SER A 387 12.60 20.50 17.32
C SER A 387 12.93 22.00 17.42
N ILE A 388 13.03 22.69 16.28
CA ILE A 388 13.30 24.15 16.22
C ILE A 388 12.01 24.98 16.19
N ASN A 389 10.87 24.38 16.53
CA ASN A 389 9.53 25.00 16.60
C ASN A 389 9.01 25.57 15.27
N GLN A 390 9.53 25.12 14.13
CA GLN A 390 8.94 25.41 12.82
C GLN A 390 7.69 24.57 12.62
N VAL A 391 6.64 25.22 12.12
CA VAL A 391 5.36 24.57 11.83
C VAL A 391 5.47 23.80 10.52
N VAL A 392 5.16 22.51 10.56
CA VAL A 392 5.10 21.62 9.38
C VAL A 392 3.66 21.51 8.89
N GLN A 393 2.70 21.32 9.81
CA GLN A 393 1.27 21.29 9.52
C GLN A 393 0.50 22.14 10.53
N LEU A 394 -0.58 22.80 10.08
CA LEU A 394 -1.47 23.56 10.97
C LEU A 394 -2.31 22.66 11.87
N ARG A 395 -2.71 21.49 11.36
CA ARG A 395 -3.38 20.42 12.09
C ARG A 395 -2.80 19.09 11.63
N TYR A 396 -2.62 18.17 12.57
CA TYR A 396 -2.09 16.85 12.25
C TYR A 396 -3.01 16.13 11.24
N GLY A 397 -2.44 15.65 10.14
CA GLY A 397 -3.19 14.92 9.12
C GLY A 397 -4.23 15.77 8.37
N GLU A 398 -4.11 17.10 8.42
CA GLU A 398 -5.06 18.08 7.85
C GLU A 398 -6.47 18.11 8.48
N ASP A 399 -6.78 17.18 9.40
CA ASP A 399 -8.07 17.08 10.10
C ASP A 399 -7.95 17.27 11.64
N GLY A 400 -6.76 17.09 12.21
CA GLY A 400 -6.53 17.17 13.66
C GLY A 400 -6.98 15.93 14.45
N LEU A 401 -7.26 14.82 13.76
CA LEU A 401 -7.78 13.58 14.35
C LEU A 401 -6.69 12.51 14.44
N ALA A 402 -6.87 11.54 15.33
CA ALA A 402 -6.01 10.39 15.52
C ALA A 402 -6.25 9.31 14.44
N GLY A 403 -5.24 8.49 14.14
CA GLY A 403 -5.30 7.51 13.04
C GLY A 403 -6.02 6.21 13.38
N GLU A 404 -6.17 5.92 14.66
CA GLU A 404 -6.72 4.69 15.24
C GLU A 404 -8.24 4.72 15.39
N SER A 405 -8.85 5.90 15.50
CA SER A 405 -10.30 6.07 15.70
C SER A 405 -11.08 6.31 14.41
N VAL A 406 -10.43 6.27 13.25
CA VAL A 406 -11.06 6.50 11.94
C VAL A 406 -11.43 5.18 11.25
N GLU A 407 -12.57 5.17 10.55
CA GLU A 407 -13.05 4.00 9.81
C GLU A 407 -13.36 4.34 8.34
N PHE A 408 -13.40 3.32 7.49
CA PHE A 408 -13.91 3.47 6.13
C PHE A 408 -15.43 3.66 6.13
N GLN A 409 -15.90 4.76 5.57
CA GLN A 409 -17.30 5.13 5.44
C GLN A 409 -17.63 5.48 3.99
N ASN A 410 -18.93 5.46 3.64
CA ASN A 410 -19.39 5.80 2.30
C ASN A 410 -20.18 7.10 2.31
N LEU A 411 -19.79 8.04 1.46
CA LEU A 411 -20.53 9.29 1.21
C LEU A 411 -21.77 8.99 0.36
N ALA A 412 -22.95 9.16 0.95
CA ALA A 412 -24.22 8.83 0.30
C ALA A 412 -24.63 9.83 -0.81
N THR A 413 -24.07 11.05 -0.81
CA THR A 413 -24.47 12.17 -1.67
C THR A 413 -23.75 12.22 -3.01
N LEU A 414 -22.55 11.63 -3.09
CA LEU A 414 -21.63 11.81 -4.21
C LEU A 414 -22.16 11.19 -5.52
N LYS A 415 -22.44 9.88 -5.50
CA LYS A 415 -22.73 9.06 -6.70
C LYS A 415 -24.15 9.13 -7.29
N PRO A 416 -25.24 9.32 -6.53
CA PRO A 416 -26.60 9.28 -7.09
C PRO A 416 -26.80 10.29 -8.23
N SER A 417 -27.74 10.03 -9.15
CA SER A 417 -28.19 11.02 -10.14
C SER A 417 -28.90 12.20 -9.47
N ASN A 418 -29.01 13.34 -10.15
CA ASN A 418 -29.68 14.55 -9.63
C ASN A 418 -31.13 14.25 -9.20
N LYS A 419 -31.86 13.48 -10.00
CA LYS A 419 -33.23 13.04 -9.67
C LYS A 419 -33.27 12.08 -8.47
N ALA A 420 -32.32 11.15 -8.39
CA ALA A 420 -32.24 10.23 -7.25
C ALA A 420 -31.82 10.95 -5.96
N PHE A 421 -30.95 11.96 -6.07
CA PHE A 421 -30.51 12.80 -4.98
C PHE A 421 -31.68 13.62 -4.42
N GLU A 422 -32.41 14.34 -5.26
CA GLU A 422 -33.61 15.09 -4.82
C GLU A 422 -34.63 14.16 -4.16
N LYS A 423 -34.91 13.01 -4.79
CA LYS A 423 -35.82 12.01 -4.22
C LYS A 423 -35.36 11.43 -2.88
N LYS A 424 -34.06 11.39 -2.59
CA LYS A 424 -33.53 10.80 -1.36
C LYS A 424 -33.39 11.81 -0.22
N PHE A 425 -33.07 13.05 -0.54
CA PHE A 425 -32.67 14.05 0.46
C PHE A 425 -33.67 15.21 0.62
N ARG A 426 -34.44 15.58 -0.41
CA ARG A 426 -35.41 16.68 -0.31
C ARG A 426 -36.62 16.26 0.50
N PHE A 427 -36.94 16.96 1.58
CA PHE A 427 -38.13 16.64 2.39
C PHE A 427 -39.41 17.13 1.71
N ASP A 428 -40.27 16.20 1.26
CA ASP A 428 -41.53 16.56 0.61
C ASP A 428 -42.64 16.77 1.66
N TYR A 429 -42.87 18.03 2.02
CA TYR A 429 -43.94 18.44 2.93
C TYR A 429 -45.29 18.65 2.23
N THR A 430 -45.39 18.52 0.90
CA THR A 430 -46.66 18.75 0.16
C THR A 430 -47.57 17.52 0.17
N ASN A 431 -46.98 16.33 0.31
CA ASN A 431 -47.72 15.07 0.28
C ASN A 431 -48.18 14.65 1.68
N GLU A 432 -49.36 15.14 2.07
CA GLU A 432 -49.95 14.87 3.39
C GLU A 432 -50.06 13.36 3.71
N ARG A 433 -50.42 12.54 2.72
CA ARG A 433 -50.56 11.08 2.92
C ARG A 433 -49.22 10.42 3.22
N ALA A 434 -48.13 10.89 2.62
CA ALA A 434 -46.78 10.37 2.88
C ALA A 434 -46.31 10.77 4.28
N LEU A 435 -46.51 12.03 4.67
CA LEU A 435 -46.15 12.54 6.00
C LEU A 435 -46.91 11.83 7.12
N ARG A 436 -48.22 11.62 6.99
CA ARG A 436 -49.01 10.89 8.01
C ARG A 436 -48.60 9.42 8.17
N ARG A 437 -47.83 8.84 7.24
CA ARG A 437 -47.30 7.47 7.37
C ARG A 437 -46.00 7.41 8.16
N THR A 438 -45.27 8.52 8.23
CA THR A 438 -43.92 8.58 8.80
C THR A 438 -43.86 9.41 10.07
N LEU A 439 -44.75 10.39 10.25
CA LEU A 439 -44.81 11.29 11.41
C LEU A 439 -46.16 11.18 12.12
N GLN A 440 -46.16 11.53 13.41
CA GLN A 440 -47.37 11.67 14.21
C GLN A 440 -48.25 12.83 13.73
N GLU A 441 -49.57 12.73 13.94
CA GLU A 441 -50.54 13.66 13.37
C GLU A 441 -50.36 15.12 13.84
N GLU A 442 -49.92 15.33 15.08
CA GLU A 442 -49.65 16.66 15.63
C GLU A 442 -48.50 17.36 14.88
N LEU A 443 -47.40 16.65 14.62
CA LEU A 443 -46.26 17.19 13.87
C LEU A 443 -46.62 17.46 12.41
N VAL A 444 -47.45 16.61 11.79
CA VAL A 444 -47.87 16.84 10.39
C VAL A 444 -48.68 18.13 10.25
N LYS A 445 -49.57 18.43 11.22
CA LYS A 445 -50.35 19.68 11.22
C LYS A 445 -49.45 20.91 11.37
N ASP A 446 -48.43 20.82 12.22
CA ASP A 446 -47.46 21.92 12.41
C ASP A 446 -46.65 22.17 11.13
N ILE A 447 -46.08 21.13 10.52
CA ILE A 447 -45.29 21.24 9.28
C ILE A 447 -46.11 21.81 8.12
N LEU A 448 -47.37 21.41 7.97
CA LEU A 448 -48.24 21.90 6.91
C LEU A 448 -48.69 23.36 7.12
N SER A 449 -48.82 23.80 8.37
CA SER A 449 -49.30 25.14 8.71
C SER A 449 -48.19 26.18 8.84
N ASN A 450 -46.98 25.77 9.21
CA ASN A 450 -45.88 26.67 9.56
C ASN A 450 -44.90 26.88 8.39
N ALA A 451 -45.01 28.04 7.72
CA ALA A 451 -44.14 28.41 6.62
C ALA A 451 -42.66 28.60 7.03
N HIS A 452 -42.38 28.90 8.31
CA HIS A 452 -41.00 29.04 8.79
C HIS A 452 -40.25 27.70 8.75
N ILE A 453 -40.91 26.62 9.20
CA ILE A 453 -40.36 25.24 9.17
C ILE A 453 -40.08 24.81 7.73
N GLN A 454 -41.01 25.11 6.82
CA GLN A 454 -40.84 24.80 5.39
C GLN A 454 -39.62 25.52 4.79
N ASN A 455 -39.39 26.77 5.18
CA ASN A 455 -38.22 27.54 4.74
C ASN A 455 -36.90 26.99 5.29
N GLU A 456 -36.87 26.55 6.55
CA GLU A 456 -35.68 25.90 7.14
C GLU A 456 -35.36 24.56 6.45
N LEU A 457 -36.38 23.74 6.15
CA LEU A 457 -36.20 22.47 5.43
C LEU A 457 -35.71 22.66 3.99
N GLU A 458 -36.20 23.69 3.29
CA GLU A 458 -35.70 24.01 1.94
C GLU A 458 -34.26 24.56 2.01
N ARG A 459 -33.92 25.34 3.05
CA ARG A 459 -32.54 25.81 3.29
C ARG A 459 -31.58 24.65 3.56
N GLU A 460 -32.00 23.64 4.32
CA GLU A 460 -31.23 22.41 4.55
C GLU A 460 -30.90 21.71 3.22
N PHE A 461 -31.90 21.57 2.34
CA PHE A 461 -31.71 20.94 1.03
C PHE A 461 -30.79 21.74 0.11
N GLU A 462 -30.93 23.06 0.07
CA GLU A 462 -30.04 23.93 -0.71
C GLU A 462 -28.59 23.82 -0.22
N LYS A 463 -28.38 23.79 1.11
CA LYS A 463 -27.06 23.58 1.70
C LYS A 463 -26.45 22.23 1.32
N MET A 464 -27.24 21.16 1.33
CA MET A 464 -26.76 19.84 0.85
C MET A 464 -26.43 19.82 -0.64
N ARG A 465 -27.13 20.64 -1.46
CA ARG A 465 -26.83 20.80 -2.89
C ARG A 465 -25.49 21.48 -3.09
N GLU A 466 -25.22 22.56 -2.35
CA GLU A 466 -23.89 23.22 -2.33
C GLU A 466 -22.78 22.24 -1.94
N ASP A 467 -22.97 21.51 -0.83
CA ASP A 467 -22.00 20.54 -0.35
C ASP A 467 -21.70 19.43 -1.37
N ARG A 468 -22.72 19.00 -2.13
CA ARG A 468 -22.56 17.96 -3.15
C ARG A 468 -21.69 18.43 -4.32
N GLU A 469 -21.83 19.67 -4.75
CA GLU A 469 -20.97 20.23 -5.79
C GLU A 469 -19.53 20.42 -5.29
N VAL A 470 -19.35 20.85 -4.04
CA VAL A 470 -18.03 20.89 -3.39
C VAL A 470 -17.38 19.50 -3.35
N LEU A 471 -18.13 18.46 -2.95
CA LEU A 471 -17.61 17.09 -2.93
C LEU A 471 -17.20 16.58 -4.31
N ARG A 472 -17.91 16.95 -5.37
CA ARG A 472 -17.58 16.56 -6.75
C ARG A 472 -16.28 17.20 -7.25
N VAL A 473 -15.94 18.38 -6.73
CA VAL A 473 -14.65 19.05 -6.98
C VAL A 473 -13.54 18.39 -6.17
N ILE A 474 -13.78 18.06 -4.89
CA ILE A 474 -12.80 17.40 -4.02
C ILE A 474 -12.50 15.97 -4.49
N PHE A 475 -13.52 15.22 -4.89
CA PHE A 475 -13.44 13.82 -5.35
C PHE A 475 -13.82 13.68 -6.83
N PRO A 476 -12.96 14.12 -7.76
CA PRO A 476 -13.28 14.13 -9.20
C PRO A 476 -13.42 12.73 -9.81
N THR A 477 -12.83 11.71 -9.17
CA THR A 477 -12.95 10.30 -9.60
C THR A 477 -14.30 9.67 -9.23
N GLY A 478 -15.07 10.31 -8.36
CA GLY A 478 -16.35 9.79 -7.87
C GLY A 478 -16.23 8.63 -6.89
N ASP A 479 -15.07 8.42 -6.24
CA ASP A 479 -14.97 7.43 -5.17
C ASP A 479 -15.71 7.91 -3.91
N SER A 480 -16.73 7.15 -3.51
CA SER A 480 -17.55 7.46 -2.33
C SER A 480 -16.94 6.95 -1.03
N LYS A 481 -15.96 6.05 -1.12
CA LYS A 481 -15.37 5.41 0.06
C LYS A 481 -14.27 6.31 0.62
N VAL A 482 -14.53 6.87 1.79
CA VAL A 482 -13.63 7.78 2.49
C VAL A 482 -13.29 7.24 3.88
N VAL A 483 -12.30 7.84 4.53
CA VAL A 483 -11.91 7.52 5.90
C VAL A 483 -12.33 8.68 6.79
N LEU A 484 -13.21 8.40 7.76
CA LEU A 484 -13.74 9.41 8.67
C LEU A 484 -13.87 8.82 10.09
N PRO A 485 -13.76 9.65 11.14
CA PRO A 485 -14.05 9.22 12.51
C PRO A 485 -15.53 8.88 12.65
N CYS A 486 -15.89 8.15 13.71
CA CYS A 486 -17.28 7.89 14.11
C CYS A 486 -18.15 7.29 12.99
N ASN A 487 -18.33 5.97 12.99
CA ASN A 487 -19.18 5.33 11.97
C ASN A 487 -20.66 5.65 12.19
N LEU A 488 -21.15 6.68 11.51
CA LEU A 488 -22.51 7.21 11.71
C LEU A 488 -23.59 6.16 11.45
N LEU A 489 -23.43 5.32 10.42
CA LEU A 489 -24.40 4.28 10.09
C LEU A 489 -24.50 3.23 11.19
N ARG A 490 -23.37 2.83 11.77
CA ARG A 490 -23.34 1.88 12.89
C ARG A 490 -23.94 2.50 14.15
N MET A 491 -23.63 3.75 14.45
CA MET A 491 -24.18 4.47 15.62
C MET A 491 -25.71 4.64 15.52
N ILE A 492 -26.23 5.00 14.35
CA ILE A 492 -27.68 5.05 14.10
C ILE A 492 -28.33 3.68 14.31
N TRP A 493 -27.69 2.63 13.79
CA TRP A 493 -28.21 1.27 13.96
C TRP A 493 -28.19 0.80 15.41
N ASN A 494 -27.15 1.17 16.18
CA ASN A 494 -27.10 0.94 17.63
C ASN A 494 -28.24 1.66 18.35
N ALA A 495 -28.49 2.94 18.02
CA ALA A 495 -29.62 3.70 18.57
C ALA A 495 -30.96 3.00 18.30
N GLN A 496 -31.17 2.51 17.07
CA GLN A 496 -32.38 1.76 16.72
C GLN A 496 -32.57 0.51 17.58
N LYS A 497 -31.49 -0.19 17.92
CA LYS A 497 -31.55 -1.40 18.75
C LYS A 497 -31.75 -1.09 20.23
N ILE A 498 -31.08 -0.08 20.77
CA ILE A 498 -31.19 0.36 22.18
C ILE A 498 -32.62 0.82 22.49
N PHE A 499 -33.19 1.67 21.64
CA PHE A 499 -34.54 2.23 21.83
C PHE A 499 -35.65 1.37 21.22
N HIS A 500 -35.32 0.19 20.69
CA HIS A 500 -36.27 -0.73 20.05
C HIS A 500 -37.16 -0.07 18.98
N ILE A 501 -36.53 0.73 18.12
CA ILE A 501 -37.21 1.48 17.07
C ILE A 501 -37.86 0.51 16.06
N ASN A 502 -39.17 0.65 15.88
CA ASN A 502 -39.92 -0.09 14.88
C ASN A 502 -40.13 0.76 13.63
N SER A 503 -39.45 0.41 12.54
CA SER A 503 -39.54 1.11 11.25
C SER A 503 -40.93 1.04 10.59
N ARG A 504 -41.91 0.36 11.18
CA ARG A 504 -43.31 0.35 10.71
C ARG A 504 -44.18 1.42 11.36
N LEU A 505 -43.76 1.96 12.51
CA LEU A 505 -44.50 2.99 13.25
C LEU A 505 -44.07 4.39 12.80
N PRO A 506 -44.93 5.42 12.99
CA PRO A 506 -44.55 6.81 12.77
C PRO A 506 -43.60 7.30 13.87
N SER A 507 -42.65 8.15 13.50
CA SER A 507 -41.70 8.81 14.39
C SER A 507 -42.31 10.06 15.03
N ASP A 508 -41.85 10.38 16.25
CA ASP A 508 -42.15 11.58 17.02
C ASP A 508 -41.09 12.68 16.84
N LEU A 509 -40.06 12.45 16.02
CA LEU A 509 -38.94 13.37 15.83
C LEU A 509 -39.39 14.61 15.05
N HIS A 510 -39.20 15.78 15.67
CA HIS A 510 -39.44 17.06 15.01
C HIS A 510 -38.31 17.38 14.01
N PRO A 511 -38.61 17.58 12.71
CA PRO A 511 -37.58 17.78 11.68
C PRO A 511 -36.61 18.94 11.93
N VAL A 512 -37.08 20.02 12.57
CA VAL A 512 -36.22 21.20 12.86
C VAL A 512 -35.14 20.90 13.91
N LYS A 513 -35.35 19.92 14.80
CA LYS A 513 -34.39 19.58 15.87
C LYS A 513 -33.05 19.03 15.31
N VAL A 514 -33.03 18.68 14.04
CA VAL A 514 -31.87 18.15 13.32
C VAL A 514 -30.83 19.24 12.98
N VAL A 515 -31.19 20.52 13.11
CA VAL A 515 -30.36 21.65 12.68
C VAL A 515 -29.79 22.38 13.89
N GLU A 516 -28.58 22.01 14.33
CA GLU A 516 -27.55 22.91 14.91
C GLU A 516 -26.40 22.06 15.49
N VAL A 517 -25.17 22.28 15.01
CA VAL A 517 -23.94 21.78 15.64
C VAL A 517 -23.02 22.98 15.85
N ILE A 518 -22.53 23.13 17.08
CA ILE A 518 -21.83 24.33 17.57
C ILE A 518 -20.35 24.30 17.18
N VAL A 519 -19.85 25.43 16.67
CA VAL A 519 -18.43 25.66 16.32
C VAL A 519 -17.73 26.30 17.52
N ASN A 520 -16.56 25.79 17.90
CA ASN A 520 -15.69 26.43 18.91
C ASN A 520 -14.70 27.39 18.26
N GLY A 521 -14.56 28.59 18.84
CA GLY A 521 -13.67 29.67 18.40
C GLY A 521 -14.43 30.99 18.26
N GLU A 522 -13.96 32.04 18.94
CA GLU A 522 -14.63 33.35 18.92
C GLU A 522 -14.21 34.19 17.71
N ASP A 523 -12.95 34.07 17.26
CA ASP A 523 -12.42 34.91 16.19
C ASP A 523 -12.79 34.40 14.77
N PRO A 524 -12.96 35.29 13.78
CA PRO A 524 -13.36 34.90 12.42
C PRO A 524 -12.37 33.94 11.72
N LEU A 525 -11.07 34.06 11.97
CA LEU A 525 -10.05 33.27 11.29
C LEU A 525 -10.03 31.83 11.81
N SER A 526 -10.08 31.66 13.14
CA SER A 526 -10.19 30.33 13.76
C SER A 526 -11.48 29.63 13.38
N ARG A 527 -12.60 30.35 13.26
CA ARG A 527 -13.87 29.77 12.76
C ARG A 527 -13.73 29.24 11.33
N GLN A 528 -13.10 30.00 10.45
CA GLN A 528 -12.84 29.55 9.08
C GLN A 528 -11.89 28.33 9.04
N ALA A 529 -10.83 28.33 9.86
CA ALA A 529 -9.91 27.20 9.96
C ALA A 529 -10.61 25.93 10.47
N GLN A 530 -11.50 26.07 11.45
CA GLN A 530 -12.28 24.97 12.00
C GLN A 530 -13.31 24.44 11.00
N GLU A 531 -14.00 25.32 10.28
CA GLU A 531 -14.93 24.95 9.21
C GLU A 531 -14.22 24.13 8.13
N ASN A 532 -13.03 24.57 7.70
CA ASN A 532 -12.23 23.86 6.70
C ASN A 532 -11.75 22.49 7.21
N ALA A 533 -11.22 22.42 8.44
CA ALA A 533 -10.70 21.17 9.02
C ALA A 533 -11.80 20.10 9.19
N THR A 534 -13.03 20.53 9.47
CA THR A 534 -14.18 19.63 9.69
C THR A 534 -15.13 19.53 8.49
N LEU A 535 -14.82 20.18 7.36
CA LEU A 535 -15.71 20.31 6.21
C LEU A 535 -16.25 18.95 5.74
N LEU A 536 -15.36 17.99 5.49
CA LEU A 536 -15.74 16.67 4.99
C LEU A 536 -16.61 15.90 5.99
N PHE A 537 -16.28 15.96 7.28
CA PHE A 537 -17.07 15.33 8.34
C PHE A 537 -18.45 15.99 8.47
N ASN A 538 -18.53 17.32 8.42
CA ASN A 538 -19.78 18.07 8.47
C ASN A 538 -20.69 17.80 7.28
N ILE A 539 -20.13 17.64 6.08
CA ILE A 539 -20.91 17.23 4.89
C ILE A 539 -21.46 15.80 5.08
N HIS A 540 -20.62 14.87 5.56
CA HIS A 540 -21.04 13.50 5.82
C HIS A 540 -22.13 13.43 6.91
N LEU A 541 -21.94 14.17 8.00
CA LEU A 541 -22.90 14.31 9.10
C LEU A 541 -24.24 14.85 8.60
N ARG A 542 -24.25 16.01 7.92
CA ARG A 542 -25.48 16.59 7.34
C ARG A 542 -26.17 15.65 6.38
N SER A 543 -25.42 14.98 5.51
CA SER A 543 -26.00 14.02 4.56
C SER A 543 -26.57 12.76 5.21
N THR A 544 -26.06 12.37 6.37
CA THR A 544 -26.50 11.17 7.07
C THR A 544 -27.66 11.46 8.01
N LEU A 545 -27.57 12.57 8.74
CA LEU A 545 -28.55 13.01 9.74
C LEU A 545 -29.69 13.87 9.15
N CYS A 546 -29.77 14.06 7.83
CA CYS A 546 -30.80 14.93 7.26
C CYS A 546 -32.23 14.55 7.65
N SER A 547 -33.09 15.56 7.73
CA SER A 547 -34.48 15.46 8.22
C SER A 547 -35.25 14.31 7.56
N ARG A 548 -35.13 14.17 6.23
CA ARG A 548 -35.80 13.13 5.47
C ARG A 548 -35.32 11.72 5.83
N ARG A 549 -34.03 11.50 5.95
CA ARG A 549 -33.49 10.16 6.24
C ARG A 549 -33.80 9.73 7.66
N MET A 550 -33.72 10.66 8.61
CA MET A 550 -34.08 10.39 10.01
C MET A 550 -35.55 9.98 10.16
N VAL A 551 -36.46 10.61 9.41
CA VAL A 551 -37.91 10.34 9.48
C VAL A 551 -38.36 9.16 8.60
N GLU A 552 -37.85 9.02 7.37
CA GLU A 552 -38.32 7.99 6.43
C GLU A 552 -37.52 6.68 6.50
N GLU A 553 -36.17 6.77 6.54
CA GLU A 553 -35.26 5.62 6.43
C GLU A 553 -34.98 4.99 7.79
N PHE A 554 -34.54 5.80 8.75
CA PHE A 554 -34.11 5.32 10.07
C PHE A 554 -35.22 5.34 11.12
N ARG A 555 -36.20 6.24 10.99
CA ARG A 555 -37.35 6.41 11.88
C ARG A 555 -36.98 6.58 13.36
N LEU A 556 -35.93 7.34 13.65
CA LEU A 556 -35.51 7.58 15.04
C LEU A 556 -36.57 8.38 15.81
N SER A 557 -36.64 8.17 17.12
CA SER A 557 -37.44 9.02 18.01
C SER A 557 -36.67 10.26 18.47
N GLY A 558 -37.35 11.22 19.08
CA GLY A 558 -36.73 12.40 19.71
C GLY A 558 -35.64 12.03 20.73
N GLU A 559 -35.92 11.07 21.62
CA GLU A 559 -34.96 10.59 22.63
C GLU A 559 -33.77 9.85 21.99
N ALA A 560 -34.03 9.02 20.98
CA ALA A 560 -32.97 8.28 20.28
C ALA A 560 -32.03 9.22 19.50
N PHE A 561 -32.58 10.32 18.98
CA PHE A 561 -31.80 11.34 18.29
C PHE A 561 -30.92 12.15 19.25
N ASP A 562 -31.44 12.53 20.42
CA ASP A 562 -30.65 13.23 21.45
C ASP A 562 -29.49 12.37 21.97
N TRP A 563 -29.75 11.08 22.19
CA TRP A 563 -28.70 10.11 22.54
C TRP A 563 -27.64 10.01 21.43
N LEU A 564 -28.07 9.95 20.16
CA LEU A 564 -27.16 9.86 19.02
C LEU A 564 -26.25 11.09 18.92
N LEU A 565 -26.77 12.30 19.12
CA LEU A 565 -25.96 13.52 19.11
C LEU A 565 -24.90 13.51 20.22
N GLY A 566 -25.28 13.14 21.44
CA GLY A 566 -24.35 13.02 22.56
C GLY A 566 -23.26 11.98 22.33
N GLU A 567 -23.61 10.84 21.72
CA GLU A 567 -22.63 9.80 21.39
C GLU A 567 -21.67 10.23 20.27
N ILE A 568 -22.17 10.94 19.24
CA ILE A 568 -21.32 11.49 18.16
C ILE A 568 -20.30 12.47 18.73
N GLU A 569 -20.74 13.40 19.58
CA GLU A 569 -19.86 14.38 20.23
C GLU A 569 -18.79 13.69 21.09
N SER A 570 -19.19 12.74 21.93
CA SER A 570 -18.29 11.98 22.80
C SER A 570 -17.22 11.22 21.99
N LYS A 571 -17.65 10.48 20.95
CA LYS A 571 -16.73 9.70 20.10
C LYS A 571 -15.84 10.59 19.24
N PHE A 572 -16.33 11.74 18.78
CA PHE A 572 -15.53 12.69 18.01
C PHE A 572 -14.44 13.30 18.89
N ASN A 573 -14.76 13.69 20.12
CA ASN A 573 -13.77 14.20 21.08
C ASN A 573 -12.70 13.16 21.44
N GLN A 574 -13.08 11.88 21.55
CA GLN A 574 -12.13 10.77 21.73
C GLN A 574 -11.24 10.53 20.51
N ALA A 575 -11.66 10.97 19.31
CA ALA A 575 -10.90 10.80 18.08
C ALA A 575 -9.90 11.94 17.81
N ILE A 576 -9.85 12.98 18.65
CA ILE A 576 -8.89 14.09 18.51
C ILE A 576 -7.48 13.58 18.78
N ALA A 577 -6.51 14.00 17.96
CA ALA A 577 -5.11 13.64 18.15
C ALA A 577 -4.58 14.20 19.48
N HIS A 578 -3.89 13.38 20.25
CA HIS A 578 -3.38 13.78 21.56
C HIS A 578 -2.15 14.70 21.40
N PRO A 579 -2.14 15.89 22.04
CA PRO A 579 -0.93 16.70 22.10
C PRO A 579 0.22 15.96 22.77
N GLY A 580 1.44 16.14 22.25
CA GLY A 580 2.62 15.42 22.69
C GLY A 580 2.92 14.14 21.88
N GLU A 581 1.99 13.70 21.02
CA GLU A 581 2.19 12.51 20.19
C GLU A 581 3.36 12.67 19.20
N MET A 582 4.25 11.67 19.19
CA MET A 582 5.45 11.61 18.34
C MET A 582 5.12 11.14 16.92
N VAL A 583 4.32 11.95 16.21
CA VAL A 583 3.75 11.60 14.91
C VAL A 583 4.78 11.39 13.80
N GLY A 584 5.95 12.03 13.87
CA GLY A 584 7.00 11.84 12.87
C GLY A 584 7.63 10.45 12.92
N ALA A 585 7.93 9.94 14.12
CA ALA A 585 8.42 8.57 14.29
C ALA A 585 7.34 7.54 13.90
N LEU A 586 6.08 7.82 14.25
CA LEU A 586 4.94 6.97 13.87
C LEU A 586 4.75 6.92 12.36
N ALA A 587 4.84 8.04 11.66
CA ALA A 587 4.76 8.10 10.20
C ALA A 587 5.93 7.36 9.55
N ALA A 588 7.15 7.54 10.06
CA ALA A 588 8.33 6.83 9.56
C ALA A 588 8.18 5.31 9.63
N GLN A 589 7.66 4.79 10.75
CA GLN A 589 7.38 3.36 10.93
C GLN A 589 6.23 2.89 10.04
N SER A 590 5.16 3.70 9.96
CA SER A 590 3.97 3.40 9.15
C SER A 590 4.27 3.29 7.65
N LEU A 591 5.28 4.00 7.17
CA LEU A 591 5.77 3.98 5.79
C LEU A 591 6.82 2.88 5.54
N GLY A 592 7.72 2.64 6.49
CA GLY A 592 8.81 1.70 6.28
C GLY A 592 8.43 0.23 6.56
N GLU A 593 7.44 -0.04 7.40
CA GLU A 593 6.93 -1.41 7.61
C GLU A 593 6.33 -2.02 6.32
N PRO A 594 5.45 -1.35 5.56
CA PRO A 594 4.97 -1.89 4.28
C PRO A 594 6.09 -2.05 3.26
N ALA A 595 7.16 -1.25 3.37
CA ALA A 595 8.32 -1.38 2.51
C ALA A 595 9.06 -2.70 2.71
N THR A 596 9.02 -3.31 3.90
CA THR A 596 9.54 -4.67 4.12
C THR A 596 8.63 -5.74 3.53
N GLN A 597 7.33 -5.50 3.40
CA GLN A 597 6.39 -6.45 2.79
C GLN A 597 6.45 -6.43 1.25
N MET A 598 6.60 -5.25 0.64
CA MET A 598 6.71 -5.08 -0.82
C MET A 598 7.83 -5.92 -1.46
N THR A 599 8.88 -6.23 -0.69
CA THR A 599 10.03 -7.01 -1.15
C THR A 599 9.66 -8.45 -1.48
N LEU A 600 8.68 -9.00 -0.76
CA LEU A 600 8.22 -10.39 -0.84
C LEU A 600 7.18 -10.59 -1.94
N ASN A 601 6.35 -9.58 -2.24
CA ASN A 601 5.22 -9.71 -3.16
C ASN A 601 5.54 -9.34 -4.62
N THR A 602 6.72 -8.81 -4.92
CA THR A 602 7.12 -8.42 -6.29
C THR A 602 7.02 -9.60 -7.29
N PHE A 603 7.16 -10.85 -6.81
CA PHE A 603 7.10 -12.07 -7.60
C PHE A 603 5.74 -12.36 -8.27
N HIS A 604 4.63 -11.91 -7.67
CA HIS A 604 3.30 -12.28 -8.15
C HIS A 604 2.81 -11.46 -9.36
N TYR A 605 3.42 -10.29 -9.62
CA TYR A 605 2.93 -9.32 -10.60
C TYR A 605 3.87 -9.12 -11.79
N ALA A 606 5.03 -9.77 -11.78
CA ALA A 606 6.11 -9.57 -12.75
C ALA A 606 5.78 -9.99 -14.20
N GLY A 607 4.60 -10.55 -14.48
CA GLY A 607 4.18 -11.04 -15.80
C GLY A 607 3.04 -10.28 -16.50
N VAL A 608 2.52 -9.18 -15.92
CA VAL A 608 1.29 -8.51 -16.44
C VAL A 608 1.59 -7.14 -17.08
N SER A 609 2.80 -6.60 -16.90
CA SER A 609 3.12 -5.24 -17.34
C SER A 609 3.95 -5.25 -18.62
N ALA A 610 3.35 -4.80 -19.72
CA ALA A 610 4.07 -4.39 -20.93
C ALA A 610 4.94 -3.13 -20.72
N LYS A 611 5.08 -2.63 -19.48
CA LYS A 611 5.66 -1.34 -19.12
C LYS A 611 6.82 -1.51 -18.15
N ASN A 612 7.98 -0.96 -18.52
CA ASN A 612 9.17 -0.86 -17.68
C ASN A 612 9.03 0.31 -16.68
N VAL A 613 8.11 0.23 -15.71
CA VAL A 613 8.09 1.20 -14.60
C VAL A 613 8.77 0.54 -13.40
N THR A 614 9.79 1.20 -12.84
CA THR A 614 10.37 0.76 -11.57
C THR A 614 9.32 0.84 -10.46
N LEU A 615 9.03 -0.28 -9.80
CA LEU A 615 8.06 -0.38 -8.71
C LEU A 615 8.71 -1.01 -7.47
N GLY A 616 8.03 -0.92 -6.34
CA GLY A 616 8.49 -1.46 -5.06
C GLY A 616 9.63 -0.67 -4.43
N VAL A 617 10.49 -1.35 -3.68
CA VAL A 617 11.59 -0.74 -2.90
C VAL A 617 12.57 0.10 -3.73
N PRO A 618 13.00 -0.32 -4.94
CA PRO A 618 13.86 0.52 -5.78
C PRO A 618 13.24 1.89 -6.10
N ARG A 619 11.93 1.94 -6.37
CA ARG A 619 11.22 3.18 -6.65
C ARG A 619 11.07 4.04 -5.40
N LEU A 620 10.76 3.42 -4.25
CA LEU A 620 10.72 4.13 -2.97
C LEU A 620 12.06 4.78 -2.65
N LYS A 621 13.17 4.08 -2.90
CA LYS A 621 14.54 4.61 -2.73
C LYS A 621 14.82 5.80 -3.65
N GLU A 622 14.37 5.76 -4.92
CA GLU A 622 14.50 6.89 -5.84
C GLU A 622 13.74 8.14 -5.36
N LEU A 623 12.51 7.96 -4.86
CA LEU A 623 11.68 9.06 -4.36
C LEU A 623 12.26 9.68 -3.08
N ILE A 624 12.66 8.85 -2.10
CA ILE A 624 13.25 9.29 -0.82
C ILE A 624 14.62 9.98 -1.05
N ASN A 625 15.40 9.51 -2.03
CA ASN A 625 16.68 10.11 -2.39
C ASN A 625 16.56 11.36 -3.26
N ILE A 626 15.40 11.61 -3.86
CA ILE A 626 15.19 12.64 -4.88
C ILE A 626 16.25 12.53 -5.98
N SER A 627 16.31 11.36 -6.60
CA SER A 627 17.26 11.07 -7.68
C SER A 627 17.05 12.00 -8.89
N LYS A 628 18.09 12.72 -9.31
CA LYS A 628 18.03 13.64 -10.47
C LYS A 628 17.71 12.95 -11.81
N LYS A 629 18.07 11.68 -11.94
CA LYS A 629 17.80 10.88 -13.14
C LYS A 629 17.14 9.58 -12.67
N PRO A 630 15.79 9.49 -12.67
CA PRO A 630 15.12 8.23 -12.34
C PRO A 630 15.49 7.16 -13.38
N LYS A 631 15.44 5.88 -13.00
CA LYS A 631 15.77 4.78 -13.94
C LYS A 631 14.81 4.67 -15.11
N THR A 632 13.52 4.95 -14.85
CA THR A 632 12.44 4.83 -15.81
C THR A 632 11.60 6.13 -15.83
N PRO A 633 12.15 7.22 -16.40
CA PRO A 633 11.42 8.48 -16.54
C PRO A 633 10.22 8.30 -17.49
N SER A 634 9.05 8.79 -17.10
CA SER A 634 7.84 8.64 -17.89
C SER A 634 6.83 9.75 -17.62
N LEU A 635 6.18 10.22 -18.68
CA LEU A 635 5.03 11.13 -18.65
C LEU A 635 3.77 10.36 -19.01
N THR A 636 2.67 10.64 -18.30
CA THR A 636 1.33 10.28 -18.76
C THR A 636 0.68 11.51 -19.37
N VAL A 637 0.55 11.52 -20.69
CA VAL A 637 0.04 12.63 -21.50
C VAL A 637 -1.40 12.36 -21.88
N PHE A 638 -2.28 13.29 -21.50
CA PHE A 638 -3.69 13.26 -21.85
C PHE A 638 -3.95 14.14 -23.07
N LEU A 639 -4.94 13.78 -23.88
CA LEU A 639 -5.29 14.48 -25.12
C LEU A 639 -6.62 15.24 -24.96
N LEU A 640 -6.82 16.26 -25.80
CA LEU A 640 -8.05 17.05 -25.86
C LEU A 640 -8.89 16.72 -27.11
N GLY A 641 -10.18 17.09 -27.04
CA GLY A 641 -11.08 17.14 -28.19
C GLY A 641 -11.27 15.81 -28.93
N GLN A 642 -11.14 15.85 -30.25
CA GLN A 642 -11.32 14.69 -31.12
C GLN A 642 -10.13 13.74 -31.07
N SER A 643 -8.91 14.25 -30.83
CA SER A 643 -7.68 13.44 -30.72
C SER A 643 -7.72 12.45 -29.56
N ALA A 644 -8.48 12.77 -28.50
CA ALA A 644 -8.73 11.86 -27.39
C ALA A 644 -9.62 10.66 -27.76
N ARG A 645 -10.48 10.79 -28.78
CA ARG A 645 -11.46 9.75 -29.19
C ARG A 645 -11.01 8.95 -30.40
N ASP A 646 -10.23 9.56 -31.27
CA ASP A 646 -9.80 9.00 -32.55
C ASP A 646 -8.33 8.56 -32.49
N ALA A 647 -8.07 7.30 -32.84
CA ALA A 647 -6.74 6.71 -32.78
C ALA A 647 -5.78 7.32 -33.81
N GLU A 648 -6.27 7.70 -34.99
CA GLU A 648 -5.43 8.25 -36.06
C GLU A 648 -4.86 9.62 -35.66
N ARG A 649 -5.70 10.47 -35.07
CA ARG A 649 -5.26 11.79 -34.58
C ARG A 649 -4.39 11.69 -33.33
N ALA A 650 -4.66 10.72 -32.45
CA ALA A 650 -3.76 10.42 -31.35
C ALA A 650 -2.37 9.99 -31.86
N LYS A 651 -2.31 9.23 -32.96
CA LYS A 651 -1.07 8.85 -33.64
C LYS A 651 -0.33 10.07 -34.19
N ASP A 652 -1.02 11.07 -34.73
CA ASP A 652 -0.38 12.30 -35.20
C ASP A 652 0.35 13.03 -34.06
N ILE A 653 -0.26 13.09 -32.88
CA ILE A 653 0.37 13.67 -31.69
C ILE A 653 1.56 12.82 -31.24
N LEU A 654 1.41 11.49 -31.24
CA LEU A 654 2.49 10.56 -30.92
C LEU A 654 3.72 10.81 -31.80
N CYS A 655 3.56 10.95 -33.11
CA CYS A 655 4.66 11.20 -34.04
C CYS A 655 5.35 12.56 -33.78
N ARG A 656 4.61 13.59 -33.32
CA ARG A 656 5.18 14.90 -32.94
C ARG A 656 5.93 14.89 -31.61
N LEU A 657 5.63 13.96 -30.72
CA LEU A 657 6.30 13.84 -29.42
C LEU A 657 7.52 12.92 -29.49
N GLU A 658 7.41 11.80 -30.21
CA GLU A 658 8.47 10.79 -30.28
C GLU A 658 9.70 11.31 -31.04
N HIS A 659 10.85 11.32 -30.36
CA HIS A 659 12.10 11.74 -30.96
C HIS A 659 12.49 10.87 -32.15
N THR A 660 12.58 11.48 -33.33
CA THR A 660 12.96 10.84 -34.57
C THR A 660 14.19 11.52 -35.15
N THR A 661 15.32 10.80 -35.12
CA THR A 661 16.55 11.23 -35.79
C THR A 661 16.60 10.70 -37.21
N LEU A 662 17.45 11.30 -38.06
CA LEU A 662 17.68 10.81 -39.41
C LEU A 662 18.14 9.34 -39.41
N ARG A 663 18.98 8.95 -38.46
CA ARG A 663 19.40 7.55 -38.26
C ARG A 663 18.27 6.54 -38.13
N LYS A 664 17.11 6.91 -37.55
CA LYS A 664 15.98 5.98 -37.40
C LYS A 664 15.25 5.73 -38.72
N VAL A 665 15.36 6.63 -39.69
CA VAL A 665 14.68 6.54 -40.99
C VAL A 665 15.64 6.16 -42.12
N THR A 666 16.94 6.32 -41.94
CA THR A 666 17.96 5.92 -42.92
C THR A 666 18.14 4.40 -42.93
N ALA A 667 17.99 3.80 -44.11
CA ALA A 667 18.31 2.40 -44.39
C ALA A 667 19.81 2.21 -44.61
N ASN A 668 20.43 3.10 -45.40
CA ASN A 668 21.84 3.02 -45.77
C ASN A 668 22.42 4.41 -46.09
N THR A 669 23.73 4.59 -45.87
CA THR A 669 24.51 5.76 -46.28
C THR A 669 25.73 5.30 -47.09
N ALA A 670 26.01 5.99 -48.20
CA ALA A 670 27.15 5.67 -49.05
C ALA A 670 27.79 6.95 -49.60
N ILE A 671 29.12 6.97 -49.64
CA ILE A 671 29.90 8.06 -50.23
C ILE A 671 30.40 7.60 -51.60
N TYR A 672 30.01 8.31 -52.65
CA TYR A 672 30.44 8.08 -54.02
C TYR A 672 31.37 9.21 -54.47
N TYR A 673 32.26 8.91 -55.40
CA TYR A 673 33.01 9.91 -56.15
C TYR A 673 32.31 10.11 -57.51
N ASP A 674 31.64 11.24 -57.67
CA ASP A 674 30.84 11.58 -58.84
C ASP A 674 31.35 12.89 -59.48
N PRO A 675 32.26 12.80 -60.47
CA PRO A 675 32.98 13.97 -60.99
C PRO A 675 32.13 14.90 -61.85
N ASN A 676 30.95 14.46 -62.33
CA ASN A 676 30.04 15.30 -63.11
C ASN A 676 28.62 15.26 -62.52
N PRO A 677 28.16 16.33 -61.85
CA PRO A 677 26.83 16.37 -61.23
C PRO A 677 25.65 16.12 -62.17
N GLN A 678 25.84 16.34 -63.48
CA GLN A 678 24.80 16.13 -64.51
C GLN A 678 24.74 14.69 -65.04
N SER A 679 25.75 13.88 -64.79
CA SER A 679 25.80 12.49 -65.25
C SER A 679 26.35 11.62 -64.12
N THR A 680 25.46 10.98 -63.37
CA THR A 680 25.85 10.25 -62.17
C THR A 680 26.43 8.89 -62.50
N VAL A 681 27.33 8.41 -61.62
CA VAL A 681 27.83 7.02 -61.66
C VAL A 681 26.76 6.02 -61.21
N VAL A 682 25.71 6.48 -60.51
CA VAL A 682 24.63 5.62 -59.98
C VAL A 682 23.53 5.45 -61.05
N ALA A 683 23.51 4.28 -61.70
CA ALA A 683 22.58 3.99 -62.80
C ALA A 683 21.09 4.15 -62.42
N GLU A 684 20.74 3.89 -61.15
CA GLU A 684 19.36 3.98 -60.63
C GLU A 684 18.87 5.43 -60.49
N ASP A 685 19.79 6.37 -60.24
CA ASP A 685 19.48 7.78 -59.95
C ASP A 685 19.61 8.66 -61.20
N GLN A 686 20.14 8.11 -62.31
CA GLN A 686 20.42 8.82 -63.57
C GLN A 686 19.20 9.52 -64.17
N GLU A 687 18.03 8.89 -64.12
CA GLU A 687 16.78 9.46 -64.66
C GLU A 687 16.29 10.64 -63.81
N TRP A 688 16.48 10.57 -62.49
CA TRP A 688 16.10 11.64 -61.54
C TRP A 688 17.03 12.84 -61.62
N VAL A 689 18.35 12.60 -61.71
CA VAL A 689 19.38 13.64 -61.84
C VAL A 689 19.16 14.44 -63.12
N ASN A 690 18.91 13.77 -64.25
CA ASN A 690 18.66 14.42 -65.53
C ASN A 690 17.43 15.35 -65.49
N VAL A 691 16.32 14.91 -64.89
CA VAL A 691 15.07 15.70 -64.80
C VAL A 691 15.23 16.91 -63.87
N TYR A 692 15.98 16.79 -62.77
CA TYR A 692 16.15 17.88 -61.81
C TYR A 692 17.05 19.00 -62.34
N TYR A 693 18.09 18.66 -63.11
CA TYR A 693 19.03 19.63 -63.69
C TYR A 693 18.56 20.23 -65.04
N GLU A 694 17.38 19.88 -65.55
CA GLU A 694 16.76 20.52 -66.72
C GLU A 694 16.29 21.96 -66.45
N MET A 695 16.16 22.37 -65.18
CA MET A 695 15.97 23.78 -64.77
C MET A 695 17.02 24.20 -63.73
N PRO A 696 18.13 24.85 -64.13
CA PRO A 696 19.23 25.17 -63.22
C PRO A 696 18.97 26.44 -62.41
N ASP A 697 18.77 26.30 -61.09
CA ASP A 697 18.66 27.42 -60.15
C ASP A 697 20.04 27.87 -59.58
N PHE A 698 21.12 27.11 -59.81
CA PHE A 698 22.47 27.36 -59.27
C PHE A 698 23.61 26.95 -60.22
N ASP A 699 24.81 27.49 -59.96
CA ASP A 699 26.03 27.25 -60.74
C ASP A 699 26.69 25.91 -60.36
N VAL A 700 26.41 24.87 -61.14
CA VAL A 700 26.89 23.48 -60.97
C VAL A 700 28.41 23.30 -61.10
N SER A 701 29.15 24.30 -61.56
CA SER A 701 30.58 24.20 -61.86
C SER A 701 31.51 24.29 -60.64
N ARG A 702 30.99 24.64 -59.45
CA ARG A 702 31.79 24.95 -58.24
C ARG A 702 31.59 23.97 -57.08
N ILE A 703 31.07 22.78 -57.37
CA ILE A 703 30.62 21.82 -56.39
C ILE A 703 31.67 20.72 -56.15
N SER A 704 31.74 20.16 -54.94
CA SER A 704 32.59 18.99 -54.63
C SER A 704 32.25 17.77 -55.51
N PRO A 705 33.25 17.01 -56.00
CA PRO A 705 33.05 15.76 -56.72
C PRO A 705 32.69 14.57 -55.81
N TRP A 706 32.66 14.75 -54.48
CA TRP A 706 32.26 13.72 -53.55
C TRP A 706 30.77 13.85 -53.17
N LEU A 707 30.05 12.74 -53.26
CA LEU A 707 28.59 12.64 -53.16
C LEU A 707 28.19 11.77 -51.97
N LEU A 708 27.46 12.31 -50.99
CA LEU A 708 26.84 11.51 -49.91
C LEU A 708 25.41 11.11 -50.29
N ARG A 709 25.17 9.82 -50.59
CA ARG A 709 23.84 9.26 -50.87
C ARG A 709 23.26 8.67 -49.58
N VAL A 710 22.05 9.08 -49.23
CA VAL A 710 21.29 8.57 -48.07
C VAL A 710 20.03 7.89 -48.58
N GLU A 711 19.88 6.60 -48.30
CA GLU A 711 18.70 5.82 -48.64
C GLU A 711 17.77 5.76 -47.43
N LEU A 712 16.49 6.09 -47.62
CA LEU A 712 15.49 6.13 -46.54
C LEU A 712 14.54 4.92 -46.60
N ASP A 713 14.25 4.33 -45.44
CA ASP A 713 13.32 3.20 -45.32
C ASP A 713 11.86 3.66 -45.40
N ARG A 714 11.16 3.20 -46.44
CA ARG A 714 9.74 3.48 -46.67
C ARG A 714 8.85 3.04 -45.49
N LYS A 715 9.19 1.96 -44.79
CA LYS A 715 8.39 1.46 -43.65
C LYS A 715 8.44 2.43 -42.48
N HIS A 716 9.63 2.92 -42.14
CA HIS A 716 9.80 3.91 -41.07
C HIS A 716 9.24 5.29 -41.44
N MET A 717 9.34 5.70 -42.70
CA MET A 717 8.74 6.94 -43.21
C MET A 717 7.21 6.94 -43.09
N THR A 718 6.58 5.83 -43.48
CA THR A 718 5.11 5.69 -43.43
C THR A 718 4.56 5.57 -42.02
N ASP A 719 5.22 4.82 -41.13
CA ASP A 719 4.77 4.66 -39.74
C ASP A 719 4.82 5.98 -38.95
N ARG A 720 5.81 6.83 -39.24
CA ARG A 720 6.02 8.14 -38.61
C ARG A 720 5.34 9.31 -39.34
N LYS A 721 4.63 9.03 -40.45
CA LYS A 721 3.96 10.04 -41.30
C LYS A 721 4.91 11.18 -41.76
N LEU A 722 6.16 10.85 -42.10
CA LEU A 722 7.15 11.80 -42.61
C LEU A 722 7.08 11.90 -44.13
N THR A 723 7.18 13.13 -44.66
CA THR A 723 7.31 13.39 -46.10
C THR A 723 8.75 13.78 -46.45
N MET A 724 9.15 13.56 -47.72
CA MET A 724 10.48 13.99 -48.19
C MET A 724 10.65 15.51 -48.11
N GLU A 725 9.58 16.27 -48.31
CA GLU A 725 9.55 17.73 -48.19
C GLU A 725 9.96 18.18 -46.78
N GLN A 726 9.35 17.58 -45.74
CA GLN A 726 9.67 17.91 -44.35
C GLN A 726 11.13 17.63 -43.98
N ILE A 727 11.69 16.53 -44.49
CA ILE A 727 13.10 16.18 -44.24
C ILE A 727 14.01 17.22 -44.90
N ALA A 728 13.73 17.61 -46.13
CA ALA A 728 14.52 18.59 -46.86
C ALA A 728 14.38 20.03 -46.36
N GLU A 729 13.26 20.39 -45.76
CA GLU A 729 13.06 21.71 -45.13
C GLU A 729 13.72 21.81 -43.75
N THR A 730 14.19 20.69 -43.19
CA THR A 730 14.84 20.69 -41.87
C THR A 730 16.18 21.44 -41.95
N PRO A 731 16.42 22.46 -41.10
CA PRO A 731 17.62 23.29 -41.17
C PRO A 731 18.89 22.44 -41.01
N GLY A 732 19.78 22.51 -42.01
CA GLY A 732 20.95 21.64 -42.13
C GLY A 732 20.80 20.53 -43.18
N VAL A 733 19.60 20.37 -43.76
CA VAL A 733 19.32 19.51 -44.93
C VAL A 733 19.06 20.42 -46.15
N PRO A 734 19.74 20.23 -47.30
CA PRO A 734 19.36 20.89 -48.55
C PRO A 734 18.12 20.24 -49.20
N PRO A 735 17.45 20.91 -50.18
CA PRO A 735 16.20 20.45 -50.80
C PRO A 735 16.20 18.99 -51.31
N PRO A 736 15.02 18.35 -51.46
CA PRO A 736 14.89 16.90 -51.53
C PRO A 736 15.13 16.40 -52.94
N THR A 737 16.39 16.36 -53.36
CA THR A 737 16.98 15.36 -54.27
C THR A 737 18.44 15.76 -54.48
N LEU A 738 19.33 14.78 -54.32
CA LEU A 738 20.79 14.92 -54.24
C LEU A 738 21.31 15.47 -52.90
N CYS A 739 21.91 14.53 -52.18
CA CYS A 739 23.33 14.54 -51.89
C CYS A 739 23.96 15.83 -51.38
N TRP A 740 24.65 15.72 -50.25
CA TRP A 740 25.64 16.73 -49.88
C TRP A 740 26.62 16.93 -51.03
N LEU A 741 26.45 18.07 -51.67
CA LEU A 741 27.34 18.70 -52.62
C LEU A 741 27.85 19.93 -51.86
N SER A 742 29.04 19.81 -51.25
CA SER A 742 29.65 20.88 -50.46
C SER A 742 29.56 22.22 -51.23
N PRO A 743 28.99 23.30 -50.65
CA PRO A 743 29.14 24.62 -51.22
C PRO A 743 30.62 24.98 -51.12
N GLY A 744 31.31 24.98 -52.27
CA GLY A 744 32.68 25.42 -52.34
C GLY A 744 32.80 26.82 -51.74
N VAL A 745 33.54 26.94 -50.64
CA VAL A 745 34.00 28.23 -50.13
C VAL A 745 34.61 28.98 -51.33
N PRO A 746 34.24 30.24 -51.61
CA PRO A 746 34.83 31.00 -52.71
C PRO A 746 36.34 30.99 -52.49
N ARG A 747 37.10 30.36 -53.40
CA ARG A 747 38.57 30.41 -53.38
C ARG A 747 38.97 31.88 -53.32
N PRO A 748 39.53 32.38 -52.20
CA PRO A 748 40.30 33.61 -52.26
C PRO A 748 41.51 33.27 -53.12
N GLN A 749 41.85 34.16 -54.05
CA GLN A 749 43.17 34.12 -54.65
C GLN A 749 44.20 34.23 -53.52
N GLU A 750 45.07 33.22 -53.47
CA GLU A 750 46.38 33.18 -52.82
C GLU A 750 46.42 33.15 -51.28
N GLU A 751 47.16 32.12 -50.81
CA GLU A 751 47.86 31.97 -49.51
C GLU A 751 47.07 31.99 -48.19
N GLU A 752 46.89 30.79 -47.60
CA GLU A 752 47.28 30.51 -46.20
C GLU A 752 47.30 28.99 -45.95
N VAL A 753 48.47 28.47 -45.55
CA VAL A 753 48.73 27.07 -45.20
C VAL A 753 48.20 26.80 -43.79
N VAL A 754 46.89 26.60 -43.70
CA VAL A 754 46.25 25.87 -42.60
C VAL A 754 45.52 24.73 -43.28
N ASP A 755 45.86 23.48 -42.94
CA ASP A 755 45.24 22.28 -43.50
C ASP A 755 43.71 22.38 -43.36
N LYS A 756 43.06 22.80 -44.44
CA LYS A 756 41.61 22.74 -44.58
C LYS A 756 41.27 21.26 -44.62
N MET A 757 40.39 20.84 -43.72
CA MET A 757 39.97 19.45 -43.52
C MET A 757 39.73 18.74 -44.87
N ASP A 758 40.36 17.57 -45.07
CA ASP A 758 40.21 16.79 -46.31
C ASP A 758 38.72 16.54 -46.62
N ASP A 759 38.33 16.68 -47.89
CA ASP A 759 36.93 16.64 -48.34
C ASP A 759 36.21 15.32 -47.99
N ASP A 760 36.95 14.20 -47.89
CA ASP A 760 36.41 12.89 -47.52
C ASP A 760 36.18 12.75 -46.00
N VAL A 761 37.11 13.25 -45.18
CA VAL A 761 36.99 13.34 -43.72
C VAL A 761 35.86 14.30 -43.36
N PHE A 762 35.74 15.40 -44.09
CA PHE A 762 34.65 16.36 -43.95
C PHE A 762 33.30 15.67 -44.14
N LEU A 763 33.08 14.94 -45.25
CA LEU A 763 31.82 14.22 -45.50
C LEU A 763 31.52 13.15 -44.45
N ARG A 764 32.51 12.45 -43.92
CA ARG A 764 32.31 11.47 -42.83
C ARG A 764 31.92 12.13 -41.51
N CYS A 765 32.53 13.28 -41.19
CA CYS A 765 32.15 14.06 -40.01
C CYS A 765 30.70 14.55 -40.12
N ILE A 766 30.31 15.01 -41.31
CA ILE A 766 28.96 15.44 -41.61
C ILE A 766 27.97 14.28 -41.53
N GLU A 767 28.28 13.15 -42.14
CA GLU A 767 27.45 11.94 -42.09
C GLU A 767 27.17 11.56 -40.63
N SER A 768 28.23 11.49 -39.81
CA SER A 768 28.09 11.14 -38.39
C SER A 768 27.22 12.15 -37.65
N ASN A 769 27.47 13.44 -37.83
CA ASN A 769 26.73 14.52 -37.16
C ASN A 769 25.26 14.55 -37.60
N MET A 770 25.00 14.44 -38.91
CA MET A 770 23.67 14.42 -39.49
C MET A 770 22.84 13.22 -39.00
N LEU A 771 23.47 12.05 -38.81
CA LEU A 771 22.77 10.87 -38.30
C LEU A 771 22.49 10.94 -36.79
N THR A 772 23.32 11.63 -35.99
CA THR A 772 23.15 11.70 -34.52
C THR A 772 22.37 12.92 -34.05
N ASP A 773 22.70 14.10 -34.55
CA ASP A 773 22.28 15.38 -33.94
C ASP A 773 21.05 15.96 -34.67
N MET A 774 20.78 15.51 -35.90
CA MET A 774 19.64 15.99 -36.68
C MET A 774 18.32 15.39 -36.19
N THR A 775 17.49 16.26 -35.64
CA THR A 775 16.15 15.95 -35.16
C THR A 775 15.14 16.27 -36.25
N LEU A 776 14.50 15.25 -36.83
CA LEU A 776 13.48 15.47 -37.86
C LEU A 776 12.16 15.93 -37.24
N GLN A 777 11.76 15.24 -36.17
CA GLN A 777 10.51 15.50 -35.44
C GLN A 777 10.63 14.94 -34.02
N GLY A 778 9.85 15.45 -33.07
CA GLY A 778 9.86 14.96 -31.69
C GLY A 778 10.73 15.74 -30.73
N ILE A 779 10.64 15.40 -29.45
CA ILE A 779 11.38 16.04 -28.36
C ILE A 779 12.56 15.14 -27.98
N GLU A 780 13.79 15.63 -28.07
CA GLU A 780 15.05 14.88 -27.83
C GLU A 780 15.04 13.98 -26.59
N GLN A 781 14.53 14.46 -25.45
CA GLN A 781 14.53 13.67 -24.21
C GLN A 781 13.50 12.53 -24.19
N ILE A 782 12.59 12.45 -25.18
CA ILE A 782 11.52 11.47 -25.26
C ILE A 782 11.86 10.43 -26.34
N SER A 783 12.37 9.28 -25.90
CA SER A 783 12.91 8.27 -26.80
C SER A 783 11.82 7.51 -27.58
N LYS A 784 10.72 7.22 -26.89
CA LYS A 784 9.56 6.42 -27.36
C LYS A 784 8.28 6.90 -26.71
N VAL A 785 7.16 6.70 -27.40
CA VAL A 785 5.82 7.03 -26.90
C VAL A 785 4.88 5.85 -27.18
N TYR A 786 4.11 5.47 -26.17
CA TYR A 786 3.18 4.36 -26.19
C TYR A 786 1.74 4.89 -26.17
N MET A 787 0.94 4.46 -27.15
CA MET A 787 -0.49 4.77 -27.19
C MET A 787 -1.29 3.58 -26.70
N HIS A 788 -2.19 3.80 -25.73
CA HIS A 788 -3.10 2.76 -25.27
C HIS A 788 -4.39 3.34 -24.67
N LEU A 789 -5.42 2.49 -24.58
CA LEU A 789 -6.64 2.80 -23.85
C LEU A 789 -6.49 2.37 -22.38
N PRO A 790 -6.72 3.26 -21.41
CA PRO A 790 -6.60 2.94 -20.00
C PRO A 790 -7.74 2.00 -19.57
N GLN A 791 -7.38 0.85 -18.99
CA GLN A 791 -8.35 -0.11 -18.46
C GLN A 791 -8.88 0.30 -17.08
N THR A 792 -8.02 0.91 -16.26
CA THR A 792 -8.34 1.37 -14.89
C THR A 792 -9.16 2.65 -14.91
N ASP A 793 -10.24 2.69 -14.12
CA ASP A 793 -11.14 3.85 -14.06
C ASP A 793 -10.45 5.14 -13.60
N ASN A 794 -9.42 5.04 -12.75
CA ASN A 794 -8.65 6.19 -12.27
C ASN A 794 -7.87 6.92 -13.37
N LYS A 795 -7.53 6.22 -14.47
CA LYS A 795 -6.87 6.80 -15.65
C LYS A 795 -7.88 7.20 -16.75
N LYS A 796 -9.14 6.80 -16.61
CA LYS A 796 -10.20 7.24 -17.53
C LYS A 796 -10.64 8.65 -17.16
N LYS A 797 -11.12 9.38 -18.15
CA LYS A 797 -11.73 10.68 -17.91
C LYS A 797 -13.10 10.46 -17.29
N ILE A 798 -13.26 10.85 -16.04
CA ILE A 798 -14.56 10.86 -15.38
C ILE A 798 -15.21 12.21 -15.67
N ILE A 799 -16.42 12.20 -16.24
CA ILE A 799 -17.25 13.39 -16.41
C ILE A 799 -18.58 13.22 -15.69
N ILE A 800 -19.17 14.36 -15.33
CA ILE A 800 -20.52 14.41 -14.76
C ILE A 800 -21.48 14.71 -15.91
N THR A 801 -22.49 13.85 -16.09
CA THR A 801 -23.55 14.07 -17.09
C THR A 801 -24.51 15.17 -16.63
N GLU A 802 -25.37 15.67 -17.54
CA GLU A 802 -26.44 16.60 -17.16
C GLU A 802 -27.38 16.01 -16.09
N ASP A 803 -27.57 14.69 -16.11
CA ASP A 803 -28.31 13.94 -15.09
C ASP A 803 -27.56 13.81 -13.75
N GLY A 804 -26.30 14.23 -13.68
CA GLY A 804 -25.46 14.20 -12.48
C GLY A 804 -24.80 12.85 -12.18
N GLU A 805 -24.70 11.95 -13.15
CA GLU A 805 -24.05 10.65 -12.98
C GLU A 805 -22.58 10.73 -13.38
N PHE A 806 -21.73 9.96 -12.68
CA PHE A 806 -20.34 9.80 -13.05
C PHE A 806 -20.22 8.81 -14.21
N LYS A 807 -19.73 9.27 -15.36
CA LYS A 807 -19.49 8.45 -16.52
C LYS A 807 -17.99 8.40 -16.83
N ALA A 808 -17.46 7.19 -16.87
CA ALA A 808 -16.09 6.94 -17.33
C ALA A 808 -16.07 6.97 -18.87
N LEU A 809 -15.33 7.92 -19.44
CA LEU A 809 -15.04 7.98 -20.86
C LEU A 809 -13.70 7.30 -21.14
N GLN A 810 -13.71 6.38 -22.09
CA GLN A 810 -12.50 5.83 -22.66
C GLN A 810 -11.92 6.84 -23.66
N GLU A 811 -10.69 7.26 -23.40
CA GLU A 811 -9.92 8.13 -24.29
C GLU A 811 -8.52 7.55 -24.49
N TRP A 812 -7.91 7.86 -25.62
CA TRP A 812 -6.53 7.54 -25.91
C TRP A 812 -5.61 8.38 -25.05
N ILE A 813 -4.70 7.71 -24.34
CA ILE A 813 -3.63 8.35 -23.58
C ILE A 813 -2.28 7.91 -24.15
N LEU A 814 -1.31 8.81 -24.05
CA LEU A 814 0.06 8.56 -24.46
C LEU A 814 0.93 8.45 -23.20
N GLU A 815 1.82 7.47 -23.17
CA GLU A 815 2.83 7.33 -22.13
C GLU A 815 4.22 7.38 -22.75
N THR A 816 5.11 8.18 -22.18
CA THR A 816 6.44 8.41 -22.75
C THR A 816 7.52 7.61 -22.04
N ASP A 817 8.60 7.31 -22.76
CA ASP A 817 9.89 6.88 -22.20
C ASP A 817 10.85 8.07 -22.30
N GLY A 818 11.10 8.72 -21.18
CA GLY A 818 11.73 10.04 -21.10
C GLY A 818 10.77 11.14 -20.65
N VAL A 819 11.36 12.25 -20.21
CA VAL A 819 10.65 13.39 -19.60
C VAL A 819 11.11 14.71 -20.21
N SER A 820 10.14 15.56 -20.54
CA SER A 820 10.31 16.96 -20.96
C SER A 820 8.97 17.68 -20.83
N LEU A 821 8.44 17.72 -19.61
CA LEU A 821 7.11 18.20 -19.25
C LEU A 821 6.83 19.60 -19.80
N MET A 822 7.77 20.54 -19.69
CA MET A 822 7.57 21.92 -20.16
C MET A 822 7.25 21.98 -21.67
N ARG A 823 8.01 21.25 -22.51
CA ARG A 823 7.75 21.21 -23.95
C ARG A 823 6.46 20.46 -24.27
N VAL A 824 6.21 19.33 -23.61
CA VAL A 824 5.00 18.53 -23.84
C VAL A 824 3.73 19.31 -23.49
N LEU A 825 3.72 20.08 -22.41
CA LEU A 825 2.56 20.91 -22.03
C LEU A 825 2.29 22.06 -23.02
N SER A 826 3.31 22.50 -23.76
CA SER A 826 3.18 23.56 -24.77
C SER A 826 2.66 23.07 -26.13
N GLU A 827 2.56 21.75 -26.32
CA GLU A 827 2.09 21.14 -27.56
C GLU A 827 0.57 21.31 -27.76
N LYS A 828 0.16 21.46 -29.02
CA LYS A 828 -1.26 21.58 -29.38
C LYS A 828 -1.98 20.25 -29.18
N ASP A 829 -3.24 20.30 -28.75
CA ASP A 829 -4.13 19.16 -28.49
C ASP A 829 -3.71 18.24 -27.32
N VAL A 830 -2.63 18.59 -26.61
CA VAL A 830 -2.27 18.01 -25.31
C VAL A 830 -3.07 18.71 -24.21
N ASP A 831 -3.51 17.96 -23.20
CA ASP A 831 -4.23 18.47 -22.03
C ASP A 831 -3.24 18.92 -20.94
N PRO A 832 -3.05 20.23 -20.71
CA PRO A 832 -2.07 20.72 -19.76
C PRO A 832 -2.53 20.59 -18.29
N VAL A 833 -3.81 20.28 -18.05
CA VAL A 833 -4.38 20.22 -16.70
C VAL A 833 -4.16 18.84 -16.08
N ARG A 834 -4.25 17.77 -16.89
CA ARG A 834 -4.20 16.38 -16.40
C ARG A 834 -2.87 15.68 -16.63
N THR A 835 -2.02 16.20 -17.52
CA THR A 835 -0.72 15.59 -17.84
C THR A 835 0.19 15.59 -16.62
N THR A 836 0.75 14.42 -16.28
CA THR A 836 1.59 14.22 -15.08
C THR A 836 2.92 13.56 -15.42
N SER A 837 3.97 13.92 -14.68
CA SER A 837 5.31 13.32 -14.74
C SER A 837 5.57 12.45 -13.51
N ASN A 838 6.39 11.42 -13.67
CA ASN A 838 6.92 10.66 -12.54
C ASN A 838 8.28 11.21 -12.04
N ASP A 839 8.82 12.25 -12.67
CA ASP A 839 10.03 12.95 -12.23
C ASP A 839 9.69 14.15 -11.33
N ILE A 840 10.00 14.02 -10.05
CA ILE A 840 9.72 15.04 -9.04
C ILE A 840 10.59 16.29 -9.21
N VAL A 841 11.82 16.14 -9.72
CA VAL A 841 12.74 17.27 -9.91
C VAL A 841 12.25 18.16 -11.04
N GLU A 842 11.73 17.56 -12.11
CA GLU A 842 11.14 18.29 -13.22
C GLU A 842 9.83 19.01 -12.81
N ILE A 843 8.99 18.37 -12.00
CA ILE A 843 7.78 19.02 -11.49
C ILE A 843 8.13 20.24 -10.65
N PHE A 844 9.19 20.19 -9.84
CA PHE A 844 9.66 21.33 -9.07
C PHE A 844 10.06 22.52 -9.97
N THR A 845 10.76 22.26 -11.07
CA THR A 845 11.22 23.32 -11.97
C THR A 845 10.11 23.91 -12.83
N VAL A 846 9.13 23.09 -13.24
CA VAL A 846 8.05 23.52 -14.16
C VAL A 846 6.81 24.04 -13.42
N LEU A 847 6.37 23.35 -12.35
CA LEU A 847 5.09 23.61 -11.66
C LEU A 847 5.26 24.17 -10.24
N GLY A 848 6.43 23.99 -9.61
CA GLY A 848 6.73 24.50 -8.27
C GLY A 848 6.47 23.52 -7.12
N ILE A 849 6.70 23.98 -5.89
CA ILE A 849 6.80 23.13 -4.69
C ILE A 849 5.45 22.52 -4.22
N GLU A 850 4.33 23.21 -4.40
CA GLU A 850 3.01 22.67 -4.05
C GLU A 850 2.58 21.53 -4.99
N ALA A 851 2.92 21.66 -6.28
CA ALA A 851 2.71 20.59 -7.25
C ALA A 851 3.57 19.36 -6.93
N VAL A 852 4.81 19.58 -6.48
CA VAL A 852 5.70 18.53 -5.97
C VAL A 852 5.08 17.80 -4.79
N ARG A 853 4.56 18.52 -3.78
CA ARG A 853 3.92 17.93 -2.60
C ARG A 853 2.88 16.89 -3.01
N LYS A 854 1.98 17.27 -3.93
CA LYS A 854 0.92 16.39 -4.41
C LYS A 854 1.41 15.28 -5.34
N ALA A 855 2.39 15.56 -6.20
CA ALA A 855 2.98 14.55 -7.09
C ALA A 855 3.72 13.46 -6.29
N LEU A 856 4.49 13.86 -5.29
CA LEU A 856 5.20 12.94 -4.40
C LEU A 856 4.23 12.07 -3.60
N GLU A 857 3.15 12.65 -3.07
CA GLU A 857 2.09 11.91 -2.38
C GLU A 857 1.48 10.83 -3.30
N ARG A 858 1.14 11.19 -4.54
CA ARG A 858 0.57 10.25 -5.53
C ARG A 858 1.53 9.14 -5.91
N GLU A 859 2.80 9.45 -6.12
CA GLU A 859 3.84 8.47 -6.46
C GLU A 859 4.10 7.51 -5.30
N LEU A 860 4.22 8.02 -4.06
CA LEU A 860 4.38 7.19 -2.87
C LEU A 860 3.16 6.30 -2.63
N TYR A 861 1.96 6.87 -2.76
CA TYR A 861 0.72 6.10 -2.65
C TYR A 861 0.63 5.02 -3.73
N HIS A 862 1.04 5.31 -4.97
CA HIS A 862 1.03 4.33 -6.05
C HIS A 862 1.95 3.15 -5.77
N VAL A 863 3.16 3.39 -5.26
CA VAL A 863 4.12 2.34 -4.89
C VAL A 863 3.54 1.42 -3.81
N ILE A 864 2.89 1.97 -2.78
CA ILE A 864 2.34 1.20 -1.65
C ILE A 864 1.04 0.47 -2.04
N SER A 865 0.13 1.16 -2.73
CA SER A 865 -1.18 0.61 -3.10
C SER A 865 -1.08 -0.50 -4.16
N PHE A 866 -0.02 -0.51 -4.96
CA PHE A 866 0.25 -1.58 -5.94
C PHE A 866 0.33 -2.97 -5.29
N ASP A 867 0.86 -3.03 -4.07
CA ASP A 867 0.98 -4.26 -3.28
C ASP A 867 -0.36 -4.71 -2.65
N GLY A 868 -1.41 -3.90 -2.76
CA GLY A 868 -2.67 -4.09 -2.03
C GLY A 868 -2.61 -3.67 -0.55
N SER A 869 -1.44 -3.22 -0.10
CA SER A 869 -1.20 -2.61 1.21
C SER A 869 -1.85 -1.22 1.28
N TYR A 870 -2.31 -0.84 2.47
CA TYR A 870 -2.94 0.46 2.71
C TYR A 870 -2.20 1.18 3.83
N VAL A 871 -1.75 2.40 3.55
CA VAL A 871 -1.21 3.34 4.52
C VAL A 871 -2.14 4.54 4.60
N ASN A 872 -2.41 4.99 5.83
CA ASN A 872 -3.28 6.12 6.09
C ASN A 872 -2.67 7.41 5.50
N TYR A 873 -3.54 8.27 4.94
CA TYR A 873 -3.19 9.53 4.29
C TYR A 873 -2.27 10.40 5.16
N ARG A 874 -2.54 10.49 6.46
CA ARG A 874 -1.78 11.30 7.43
C ARG A 874 -0.27 11.08 7.39
N HIS A 875 0.17 9.84 7.21
CA HIS A 875 1.59 9.48 7.24
C HIS A 875 2.28 9.88 5.94
N LEU A 876 1.58 9.69 4.81
CA LEU A 876 2.05 10.12 3.49
C LEU A 876 2.13 11.65 3.41
N ALA A 877 1.08 12.34 3.88
CA ALA A 877 1.02 13.79 3.91
C ALA A 877 2.15 14.36 4.79
N LEU A 878 2.36 13.82 5.99
CA LEU A 878 3.42 14.29 6.89
C LEU A 878 4.82 14.10 6.29
N LEU A 879 5.07 12.98 5.60
CA LEU A 879 6.34 12.77 4.90
C LEU A 879 6.53 13.78 3.75
N CYS A 880 5.48 14.04 2.96
CA CYS A 880 5.57 15.01 1.87
C CYS A 880 5.80 16.43 2.41
N ASP A 881 5.16 16.79 3.52
CA ASP A 881 5.29 18.11 4.16
C ASP A 881 6.67 18.31 4.76
N THR A 882 7.21 17.30 5.44
CA THR A 882 8.59 17.36 5.96
C THR A 882 9.61 17.52 4.84
N MET A 883 9.41 16.88 3.69
CA MET A 883 10.28 17.01 2.51
C MET A 883 10.16 18.33 1.75
N THR A 884 9.05 19.07 1.89
CA THR A 884 8.73 20.26 1.06
C THR A 884 8.60 21.58 1.84
N SER A 885 8.45 21.54 3.16
CA SER A 885 8.18 22.69 4.05
C SER A 885 9.19 23.84 3.99
N ARG A 886 10.42 23.61 3.51
CA ARG A 886 11.48 24.64 3.43
C ARG A 886 11.50 25.42 2.11
N GLY A 887 10.63 25.08 1.15
CA GLY A 887 10.57 25.73 -0.16
C GLY A 887 11.57 25.19 -1.20
N HIS A 888 12.34 24.16 -0.85
CA HIS A 888 13.18 23.39 -1.77
C HIS A 888 13.10 21.90 -1.44
N LEU A 889 13.36 21.05 -2.43
CA LEU A 889 13.33 19.60 -2.30
C LEU A 889 14.37 19.09 -1.29
N MET A 890 13.90 18.53 -0.18
CA MET A 890 14.76 17.94 0.85
C MET A 890 14.79 16.42 0.73
N ALA A 891 15.91 15.87 0.27
CA ALA A 891 16.11 14.42 0.23
C ALA A 891 16.32 13.86 1.64
N ILE A 892 15.77 12.68 1.95
CA ILE A 892 15.92 12.05 3.27
C ILE A 892 17.24 11.28 3.34
N THR A 893 18.33 11.94 2.99
CA THR A 893 19.71 11.41 3.00
C THR A 893 20.53 12.23 4.00
N ARG A 894 21.74 11.77 4.32
CA ARG A 894 22.71 12.57 5.11
C ARG A 894 22.88 13.99 4.56
N HIS A 895 22.91 14.13 3.24
CA HIS A 895 23.10 15.43 2.58
C HIS A 895 21.90 16.36 2.75
N GLY A 896 20.69 15.82 2.89
CA GLY A 896 19.50 16.64 3.15
C GLY A 896 19.32 16.96 4.63
N VAL A 897 19.59 16.02 5.52
CA VAL A 897 19.51 16.22 6.98
C VAL A 897 20.56 17.24 7.45
N ASN A 898 21.80 17.18 6.94
CA ASN A 898 22.86 18.10 7.33
C ASN A 898 22.61 19.55 6.87
N ARG A 899 21.83 19.74 5.81
CA ARG A 899 21.43 21.07 5.31
C ARG A 899 20.34 21.75 6.15
N GLN A 900 19.75 21.05 7.11
CA GLN A 900 18.75 21.64 7.99
C GLN A 900 19.43 22.51 9.07
N ASP A 901 18.74 23.53 9.55
CA ASP A 901 19.19 24.34 10.70
C ASP A 901 18.87 23.64 12.03
N THR A 902 19.11 22.33 12.11
CA THR A 902 18.96 21.53 13.34
C THR A 902 20.21 21.60 14.20
N GLY A 903 20.07 21.31 15.49
CA GLY A 903 21.18 21.31 16.44
C GLY A 903 22.31 20.35 16.05
N PRO A 904 23.58 20.69 16.32
CA PRO A 904 24.73 19.88 15.95
C PRO A 904 24.70 18.49 16.57
N LEU A 905 24.16 18.32 17.78
CA LEU A 905 24.07 17.01 18.45
C LEU A 905 23.05 16.08 17.77
N MET A 906 21.96 16.66 17.26
CA MET A 906 20.97 15.90 16.48
C MET A 906 21.59 15.41 15.16
N LYS A 907 22.30 16.30 14.44
CA LYS A 907 22.96 15.99 13.16
C LYS A 907 24.03 14.92 13.30
N CYS A 908 24.90 15.04 14.31
CA CYS A 908 26.01 14.11 14.52
C CYS A 908 25.53 12.69 14.90
N SER A 909 24.25 12.52 15.29
CA SER A 909 23.62 11.22 15.55
C SER A 909 23.41 10.37 14.27
N PHE A 910 23.56 10.98 13.09
CA PHE A 910 23.27 10.35 11.81
C PHE A 910 24.47 10.39 10.84
N GLU A 911 25.11 9.24 10.65
CA GLU A 911 26.19 8.94 9.67
C GLU A 911 27.51 9.73 9.79
N GLU A 912 27.50 11.05 10.05
CA GLU A 912 28.69 11.92 10.03
C GLU A 912 28.92 12.58 11.39
N THR A 913 29.41 11.82 12.37
CA THR A 913 29.56 12.35 13.74
C THR A 913 30.75 13.31 13.89
N VAL A 914 31.93 12.93 13.41
CA VAL A 914 33.18 13.68 13.67
C VAL A 914 33.20 14.99 12.89
N ASP A 915 32.84 14.95 11.60
CA ASP A 915 32.89 16.12 10.73
C ASP A 915 31.92 17.20 11.21
N VAL A 916 30.69 16.83 11.56
CA VAL A 916 29.69 17.75 12.13
C VAL A 916 30.18 18.38 13.42
N LEU A 917 30.77 17.61 14.33
CA LEU A 917 31.28 18.15 15.59
C LEU A 917 32.50 19.06 15.41
N MET A 918 33.40 18.74 14.47
CA MET A 918 34.54 19.60 14.15
C MET A 918 34.10 20.93 13.53
N GLU A 919 33.13 20.90 12.62
CA GLU A 919 32.55 22.09 12.02
C GLU A 919 31.81 22.94 13.05
N ALA A 920 30.96 22.32 13.88
CA ALA A 920 30.25 22.99 14.96
C ALA A 920 31.20 23.61 15.99
N ALA A 921 32.29 22.91 16.35
CA ALA A 921 33.30 23.42 17.26
C ALA A 921 34.08 24.61 16.66
N ALA A 922 34.39 24.56 15.36
CA ALA A 922 35.07 25.66 14.68
C ALA A 922 34.21 26.94 14.60
N HIS A 923 32.90 26.78 14.43
CA HIS A 923 31.95 27.90 14.36
C HIS A 923 31.37 28.31 15.72
N GLY A 924 31.59 27.53 16.78
CA GLY A 924 31.02 27.78 18.10
C GLY A 924 29.50 27.66 18.13
N GLU A 925 28.93 26.68 17.41
CA GLU A 925 27.48 26.47 17.37
C GLU A 925 26.94 26.08 18.75
N SER A 926 25.79 26.65 19.12
CA SER A 926 25.09 26.36 20.37
C SER A 926 23.85 25.50 20.09
N ASP A 927 23.77 24.33 20.72
CA ASP A 927 22.61 23.44 20.62
C ASP A 927 21.50 23.86 21.61
N PRO A 928 20.25 24.09 21.17
CA PRO A 928 19.14 24.45 22.05
C PRO A 928 18.57 23.28 22.89
N MET A 929 18.96 22.02 22.63
CA MET A 929 18.50 20.83 23.37
C MET A 929 16.98 20.64 23.42
N LYS A 930 16.28 20.91 22.32
CA LYS A 930 14.81 20.82 22.23
C LYS A 930 14.30 19.58 21.50
N GLY A 931 15.16 18.87 20.80
CA GLY A 931 14.89 17.62 20.11
C GLY A 931 15.02 16.39 21.01
N VAL A 932 14.78 15.23 20.43
CA VAL A 932 14.70 13.97 21.17
C VAL A 932 16.07 13.33 21.32
N SER A 933 16.87 13.28 20.26
CA SER A 933 18.16 12.57 20.24
C SER A 933 19.17 13.17 21.23
N GLU A 934 19.29 14.49 21.26
CA GLU A 934 20.26 15.17 22.11
C GLU A 934 19.93 15.06 23.60
N ASN A 935 18.63 15.07 23.97
CA ASN A 935 18.20 14.83 25.36
C ASN A 935 18.45 13.38 25.80
N ILE A 936 18.23 12.41 24.90
CA ILE A 936 18.56 11.01 25.15
C ILE A 936 20.07 10.82 25.36
N MET A 937 20.92 11.47 24.55
CA MET A 937 22.39 11.38 24.70
C MET A 937 22.87 11.89 26.07
N LEU A 938 22.22 12.93 26.60
CA LEU A 938 22.55 13.51 27.90
C LEU A 938 21.92 12.79 29.09
N GLY A 939 21.05 11.79 28.85
CA GLY A 939 20.32 11.09 29.90
C GLY A 939 19.27 11.96 30.59
N GLN A 940 18.70 12.93 29.88
CA GLN A 940 17.66 13.83 30.37
C GLN A 940 16.28 13.37 29.88
N LEU A 941 15.21 13.83 30.56
CA LEU A 941 13.84 13.61 30.10
C LEU A 941 13.62 14.39 28.79
N ALA A 942 13.35 13.68 27.70
CA ALA A 942 13.10 14.31 26.40
C ALA A 942 11.74 15.02 26.40
N PRO A 943 11.62 16.22 25.77
CA PRO A 943 10.36 16.97 25.66
C PRO A 943 9.42 16.37 24.60
N ALA A 944 9.08 15.09 24.79
CA ALA A 944 8.31 14.24 23.88
C ALA A 944 7.29 13.43 24.70
N GLY A 945 6.05 13.28 24.20
CA GLY A 945 5.01 12.49 24.87
C GLY A 945 4.79 12.90 26.33
N THR A 946 5.05 11.96 27.24
CA THR A 946 4.94 12.12 28.69
C THR A 946 5.87 13.18 29.28
N GLY A 947 7.00 13.49 28.61
CA GLY A 947 7.90 14.58 28.99
C GLY A 947 7.59 15.94 28.34
N CYS A 948 6.50 16.06 27.58
CA CYS A 948 6.13 17.32 26.92
C CYS A 948 5.52 18.37 27.87
N PHE A 949 5.17 17.99 29.09
CA PHE A 949 4.57 18.85 30.11
C PHE A 949 5.15 18.54 31.49
N ASP A 950 5.02 19.50 32.39
CA ASP A 950 5.45 19.37 33.78
C ASP A 950 4.24 19.20 34.72
N LEU A 951 4.47 18.53 35.85
CA LEU A 951 3.49 18.39 36.92
C LEU A 951 3.79 19.37 38.05
N LEU A 952 2.74 20.03 38.54
CA LEU A 952 2.79 20.90 39.71
C LEU A 952 1.83 20.38 40.78
N LEU A 953 2.20 20.55 42.05
CA LEU A 953 1.36 20.18 43.18
C LEU A 953 0.38 21.30 43.53
N ASP A 954 -0.92 21.01 43.45
CA ASP A 954 -1.97 21.92 43.90
C ASP A 954 -2.17 21.83 45.42
N ALA A 955 -1.57 22.77 46.14
CA ALA A 955 -1.61 22.82 47.60
C ALA A 955 -3.03 23.02 48.17
N GLU A 956 -3.96 23.64 47.43
CA GLU A 956 -5.33 23.83 47.89
C GLU A 956 -6.10 22.51 47.85
N LYS A 957 -5.92 21.71 46.80
CA LYS A 957 -6.50 20.37 46.74
C LYS A 957 -5.92 19.43 47.81
N CYS A 958 -4.64 19.55 48.14
CA CYS A 958 -4.02 18.74 49.19
C CYS A 958 -4.67 18.93 50.57
N LYS A 959 -5.19 20.12 50.88
CA LYS A 959 -5.89 20.38 52.16
C LYS A 959 -7.15 19.54 52.35
N HIS A 960 -7.77 19.11 51.25
CA HIS A 960 -8.95 18.25 51.30
C HIS A 960 -8.63 16.76 51.46
N GLY A 961 -7.37 16.36 51.20
CA GLY A 961 -6.92 14.99 51.40
C GLY A 961 -6.68 14.71 52.88
N MET A 962 -7.46 13.80 53.45
CA MET A 962 -7.18 13.27 54.78
C MET A 962 -6.46 11.92 54.65
N GLU A 963 -5.38 11.75 55.42
CA GLU A 963 -4.79 10.43 55.60
C GLU A 963 -5.79 9.56 56.38
N ILE A 964 -6.11 8.36 55.86
CA ILE A 964 -6.97 7.44 56.59
C ILE A 964 -6.16 6.93 57.79
N PRO A 965 -6.56 7.21 59.05
CA PRO A 965 -5.81 6.73 60.20
C PRO A 965 -5.84 5.20 60.21
N SER A 966 -4.67 4.57 60.16
CA SER A 966 -4.50 3.11 60.28
C SER A 966 -4.87 2.55 61.66
N THR A 967 -5.37 3.40 62.56
CA THR A 967 -5.86 3.07 63.90
C THR A 967 -7.19 3.77 64.16
N ILE A 968 -8.30 3.11 63.78
CA ILE A 968 -9.61 3.41 64.36
C ILE A 968 -9.89 2.35 65.44
N PRO A 969 -9.71 2.65 66.74
CA PRO A 969 -10.13 1.77 67.81
C PRO A 969 -11.64 1.99 68.01
N GLY A 970 -12.49 1.04 67.58
CA GLY A 970 -13.92 1.11 67.91
C GLY A 970 -14.93 0.32 67.08
N LEU A 971 -14.57 -0.28 65.94
CA LEU A 971 -15.50 -1.13 65.18
C LEU A 971 -15.21 -2.62 65.41
N GLY A 972 -15.44 -3.04 66.65
CA GLY A 972 -15.70 -4.42 67.00
C GLY A 972 -17.05 -4.50 67.70
N VAL A 973 -17.98 -5.25 67.09
CA VAL A 973 -19.07 -6.06 67.69
C VAL A 973 -20.37 -5.95 66.87
N GLY A 974 -20.74 -7.05 66.20
CA GLY A 974 -22.13 -7.48 66.03
C GLY A 974 -22.75 -7.31 64.63
N GLY A 975 -22.69 -8.35 63.79
CA GLY A 975 -23.59 -8.49 62.63
C GLY A 975 -22.99 -9.26 61.48
N SER A 976 -23.59 -10.40 61.12
CA SER A 976 -23.18 -11.28 60.02
C SER A 976 -23.38 -10.65 58.63
N THR A 977 -22.67 -11.21 57.64
CA THR A 977 -22.75 -11.05 56.17
C THR A 977 -21.90 -9.95 55.50
N GLY A 978 -21.00 -10.37 54.60
CA GLY A 978 -20.34 -9.51 53.60
C GLY A 978 -18.81 -9.66 53.54
N MET A 979 -18.32 -10.37 52.52
CA MET A 979 -16.90 -10.65 52.23
C MET A 979 -16.08 -9.37 51.96
N PHE A 980 -14.94 -9.22 52.64
CA PHE A 980 -13.82 -8.40 52.17
C PHE A 980 -12.47 -9.09 52.49
N PHE A 981 -11.52 -8.88 51.58
CA PHE A 981 -10.28 -9.61 51.31
C PHE A 981 -9.44 -10.07 52.52
N GLY A 982 -9.06 -11.35 52.50
CA GLY A 982 -8.08 -11.94 53.41
C GLY A 982 -6.64 -11.63 52.97
N SER A 983 -5.91 -10.93 53.85
CA SER A 983 -4.45 -10.88 53.88
C SER A 983 -3.91 -12.05 54.71
N ALA A 984 -2.98 -12.84 54.17
CA ALA A 984 -2.11 -13.71 54.96
C ALA A 984 -0.78 -12.96 55.27
N PRO A 985 -0.16 -13.18 56.44
CA PRO A 985 0.83 -12.26 57.03
C PRO A 985 2.28 -12.59 56.67
N SER A 986 3.13 -11.55 56.58
CA SER A 986 4.59 -11.65 56.73
C SER A 986 4.96 -11.10 58.12
N PRO A 987 5.76 -11.80 58.94
CA PRO A 987 6.02 -11.39 60.31
C PRO A 987 7.22 -10.43 60.42
N MET A 988 7.18 -9.61 61.48
CA MET A 988 8.25 -8.84 62.11
C MET A 988 8.62 -7.48 61.52
N GLY A 989 8.03 -6.44 62.12
CA GLY A 989 8.71 -5.17 62.32
C GLY A 989 9.73 -5.25 63.45
N ASN A 990 10.72 -4.34 63.46
CA ASN A 990 10.81 -3.22 64.41
C ASN A 990 12.21 -2.60 64.41
N MET A 991 12.22 -1.26 64.59
CA MET A 991 13.30 -0.40 65.08
C MET A 991 14.31 0.16 64.06
N SER A 992 14.18 1.47 63.86
CA SER A 992 15.15 2.42 63.32
C SER A 992 16.48 2.39 64.09
N PRO A 993 17.58 2.89 63.48
CA PRO A 993 18.15 4.11 64.06
C PRO A 993 18.64 5.15 63.04
N ALA A 994 18.82 6.34 63.61
CA ALA A 994 19.17 7.62 63.02
C ALA A 994 20.59 7.70 62.41
N MET A 995 20.73 8.68 61.52
CA MET A 995 21.89 9.54 61.22
C MET A 995 23.31 8.93 61.19
N THR A 996 23.88 9.05 59.98
CA THR A 996 25.28 8.99 59.48
C THR A 996 26.45 8.94 60.47
N PRO A 997 27.55 8.27 60.07
CA PRO A 997 28.68 9.07 59.59
C PRO A 997 29.44 8.44 58.40
N TRP A 998 29.54 9.18 57.29
CA TRP A 998 30.64 9.00 56.34
C TRP A 998 31.78 9.93 56.77
N ASN A 999 32.90 9.35 57.20
CA ASN A 999 34.18 10.03 57.21
C ASN A 999 35.23 9.08 56.60
N GLN A 1000 35.90 9.59 55.56
CA GLN A 1000 37.18 9.15 54.99
C GLN A 1000 37.26 7.81 54.23
N GLY A 1001 37.57 7.95 52.93
CA GLY A 1001 38.86 7.49 52.43
C GLY A 1001 38.91 6.10 51.77
N ALA A 1002 39.04 6.12 50.44
CA ALA A 1002 39.80 5.18 49.59
C ALA A 1002 39.44 3.66 49.58
N THR A 1003 39.24 3.18 48.35
CA THR A 1003 39.11 1.80 47.82
C THR A 1003 39.99 0.72 48.47
N PRO A 1004 39.57 -0.57 48.56
CA PRO A 1004 39.80 -1.51 47.43
C PRO A 1004 38.83 -2.70 47.23
N ALA A 1005 38.72 -3.11 45.95
CA ALA A 1005 38.77 -4.46 45.34
C ALA A 1005 37.90 -5.67 45.80
N TYR A 1006 37.23 -6.25 44.79
CA TYR A 1006 36.96 -7.67 44.45
C TYR A 1006 36.95 -8.79 45.52
N GLY A 1007 35.87 -9.60 45.51
CA GLY A 1007 35.88 -10.97 46.02
C GLY A 1007 34.49 -11.60 46.21
N ALA A 1008 34.15 -12.58 45.38
CA ALA A 1008 32.88 -13.31 45.36
C ALA A 1008 32.70 -14.31 46.52
N TRP A 1009 31.49 -14.43 47.08
CA TRP A 1009 31.08 -15.55 47.94
C TRP A 1009 29.61 -15.93 47.72
N SER A 1010 29.37 -17.19 47.34
CA SER A 1010 28.07 -17.87 47.24
C SER A 1010 27.72 -18.60 48.56
N PRO A 1011 26.43 -18.82 48.89
CA PRO A 1011 26.04 -19.45 50.16
C PRO A 1011 25.74 -20.95 50.08
N SER A 1012 25.98 -21.63 51.21
CA SER A 1012 25.87 -23.06 51.49
C SER A 1012 24.51 -23.51 52.07
N VAL A 1013 24.21 -24.80 51.92
CA VAL A 1013 22.96 -25.53 52.27
C VAL A 1013 23.09 -26.34 53.58
N GLY A 1014 21.98 -26.60 54.31
CA GLY A 1014 21.90 -27.51 55.48
C GLY A 1014 20.93 -28.72 55.32
N ALA A 1015 21.26 -29.82 56.02
CA ALA A 1015 20.82 -31.26 55.99
C ALA A 1015 19.32 -31.61 56.30
N TRP A 1016 18.62 -32.59 55.65
CA TRP A 1016 18.53 -34.10 55.68
C TRP A 1016 17.92 -34.75 56.95
N PRO A 1017 17.06 -35.83 56.90
CA PRO A 1017 17.36 -37.21 56.41
C PRO A 1017 16.20 -37.95 55.63
N GLY A 1018 16.39 -38.73 54.55
CA GLY A 1018 16.81 -40.17 54.45
C GLY A 1018 15.61 -41.07 53.98
N GLY A 1019 15.64 -41.98 53.00
CA GLY A 1019 16.65 -42.50 52.07
C GLY A 1019 16.04 -43.43 50.98
N GLY A 1020 16.89 -43.93 50.06
CA GLY A 1020 16.60 -45.00 49.06
C GLY A 1020 16.67 -44.55 47.59
N ALA A 1021 17.87 -44.45 47.00
CA ALA A 1021 18.43 -45.36 45.95
C ALA A 1021 17.79 -45.21 44.54
N MET A 1022 18.46 -45.05 43.39
CA MET A 1022 19.87 -45.11 42.95
C MET A 1022 19.94 -44.52 41.51
N SER A 1023 20.82 -43.56 41.24
CA SER A 1023 21.75 -43.49 40.08
C SER A 1023 22.47 -42.11 40.03
N PRO A 1024 23.82 -42.06 40.01
CA PRO A 1024 24.58 -40.82 40.10
C PRO A 1024 25.15 -40.35 38.74
N SER A 1025 25.38 -39.04 38.71
CA SER A 1025 26.19 -38.28 37.75
C SER A 1025 27.65 -38.74 37.69
N TYR A 1026 28.30 -38.67 36.52
CA TYR A 1026 29.74 -38.40 36.43
C TYR A 1026 30.16 -37.90 35.03
N SER A 1027 30.80 -36.74 34.99
CA SER A 1027 31.66 -36.22 33.90
C SER A 1027 33.04 -36.89 33.96
N PRO A 1028 33.79 -37.05 32.85
CA PRO A 1028 35.05 -36.30 32.79
C PRO A 1028 35.57 -35.96 31.37
N THR A 1029 36.57 -35.09 31.37
CA THR A 1029 37.59 -34.80 30.34
C THR A 1029 38.15 -36.03 29.58
N SER A 1030 38.60 -35.78 28.34
CA SER A 1030 39.08 -36.70 27.27
C SER A 1030 40.10 -37.79 27.64
N PRO A 1031 40.17 -38.91 26.90
CA PRO A 1031 41.28 -39.10 25.94
C PRO A 1031 40.95 -39.89 24.65
N ALA A 1032 41.91 -39.86 23.72
CA ALA A 1032 41.93 -40.48 22.38
C ALA A 1032 41.88 -42.03 22.36
N TYR A 1033 41.22 -42.64 21.36
CA TYR A 1033 41.80 -43.54 20.33
C TYR A 1033 40.72 -44.18 19.40
N GLU A 1034 41.02 -44.15 18.10
CA GLU A 1034 40.53 -44.85 16.87
C GLU A 1034 39.26 -45.73 16.82
N PRO A 1035 38.51 -45.64 15.71
CA PRO A 1035 37.89 -46.81 15.07
C PRO A 1035 38.46 -47.06 13.66
N ARG A 1036 39.06 -48.24 13.49
CA ARG A 1036 39.36 -48.90 12.22
C ARG A 1036 38.10 -49.04 11.35
N SER A 1037 38.26 -48.78 10.06
CA SER A 1037 37.33 -49.15 8.99
C SER A 1037 37.38 -50.65 8.69
N PRO A 1038 36.28 -51.26 8.21
CA PRO A 1038 36.33 -52.27 7.16
C PRO A 1038 36.04 -51.59 5.81
N GLY A 1039 36.96 -51.77 4.86
CA GLY A 1039 37.02 -51.01 3.61
C GLY A 1039 36.04 -51.44 2.52
N GLY A 1040 36.11 -50.72 1.38
CA GLY A 1040 35.54 -51.14 0.11
C GLY A 1040 35.20 -50.03 -0.89
N TYR A 1041 36.22 -49.53 -1.60
CA TYR A 1041 36.22 -48.93 -2.96
C TYR A 1041 35.47 -47.60 -3.26
N THR A 1042 36.26 -46.57 -3.60
CA THR A 1042 35.91 -45.46 -4.51
C THR A 1042 37.03 -45.27 -5.56
N PRO A 1043 36.72 -44.93 -6.83
CA PRO A 1043 37.73 -44.64 -7.86
C PRO A 1043 38.20 -43.17 -7.84
N GLN A 1044 39.48 -42.98 -8.16
CA GLN A 1044 40.24 -41.73 -8.16
C GLN A 1044 39.83 -40.71 -9.23
N SER A 1045 40.07 -39.42 -8.94
CA SER A 1045 40.39 -38.39 -9.95
C SER A 1045 41.50 -37.45 -9.42
N PRO A 1046 42.35 -36.86 -10.30
CA PRO A 1046 43.65 -36.31 -9.92
C PRO A 1046 43.67 -34.81 -9.64
N SER A 1047 44.67 -34.42 -8.84
CA SER A 1047 45.01 -33.08 -8.37
C SER A 1047 45.70 -32.20 -9.41
N TYR A 1048 45.34 -30.91 -9.48
CA TYR A 1048 46.28 -29.83 -9.84
C TYR A 1048 45.83 -28.48 -9.25
N SER A 1049 46.79 -27.71 -8.75
CA SER A 1049 46.65 -26.36 -8.17
C SER A 1049 47.36 -25.35 -9.06
N PRO A 1050 46.92 -24.07 -9.11
CA PRO A 1050 47.90 -23.00 -9.28
C PRO A 1050 47.66 -21.78 -8.38
N THR A 1051 48.80 -21.25 -7.92
CA THR A 1051 49.07 -20.00 -7.21
C THR A 1051 48.71 -18.74 -8.01
N SER A 1052 48.28 -17.70 -7.28
CA SER A 1052 47.99 -16.33 -7.74
C SER A 1052 49.26 -15.48 -7.92
N PRO A 1053 49.27 -14.47 -8.81
CA PRO A 1053 50.13 -13.32 -8.68
C PRO A 1053 49.34 -12.03 -8.42
N SER A 1054 49.87 -11.24 -7.48
CA SER A 1054 49.47 -9.88 -7.09
C SER A 1054 49.89 -8.82 -8.11
N TYR A 1055 49.02 -7.85 -8.43
CA TYR A 1055 49.37 -6.64 -9.17
C TYR A 1055 48.58 -5.41 -8.67
N SER A 1056 49.25 -4.25 -8.64
CA SER A 1056 48.81 -2.95 -8.10
C SER A 1056 48.65 -1.92 -9.23
N PRO A 1057 47.82 -0.86 -9.09
CA PRO A 1057 47.60 0.09 -10.18
C PRO A 1057 48.46 1.36 -10.02
N THR A 1058 49.27 1.65 -11.04
CA THR A 1058 49.81 2.99 -11.33
C THR A 1058 49.21 3.52 -12.63
N SER A 1059 48.69 4.75 -12.58
CA SER A 1059 48.21 5.60 -13.67
C SER A 1059 49.30 5.97 -14.70
N PRO A 1060 48.94 6.27 -15.96
CA PRO A 1060 49.81 7.04 -16.84
C PRO A 1060 49.21 8.42 -17.21
N SER A 1061 50.10 9.41 -17.17
CA SER A 1061 49.96 10.75 -17.72
C SER A 1061 50.47 10.82 -19.17
N TYR A 1062 49.72 11.54 -20.01
CA TYR A 1062 50.06 12.29 -21.24
C TYR A 1062 51.15 11.78 -22.21
N SER A 1063 50.70 11.55 -23.44
CA SER A 1063 51.09 12.34 -24.63
C SER A 1063 49.92 12.42 -25.58
#